data_AF-A0A0M2HF32-F1
#
_entry.id   AF-A0A0M2HF32-F1
#
_cell.length_a   1.000
_cell.length_b   1.000
_cell.length_c   1.000
_cell.angle_alpha   90.00
_cell.angle_beta   90.00
_cell.angle_gamma   90.00
#
_symmetry.space_group_name_H-M   'P 1'
#
loop_
_entity.id
_entity.type
_entity.pdbx_description
1 polymer ?
#
loop_
_entity_poly.entity_id
_entity_poly.type
_entity_poly.pdbx_seq_one_letter_code
_entity_poly.pdbx_strand_id
1 'polypeptide(L)'
;MSRITRALRAPVAVLLAAALCLGGAVSAGAVGQPSALDASSLAPGDYVASTDTGTDFRIAAVAGKAVTVDGHARVSDRGGEFTQRIKLNGSGTADARSLHFTVAEADVPTQVFVNARSGSGTADRAIALYNAGGEVARVPALADSAITAVRTESFTVTTPGDYWLASPSSGVNVYYAQVGAFDPAVRTAWSTVAAPTVDALTVDPADPTSILVDYSAALGADGGDVVYATLYDAAGAVADQTLAAAGAASGTLALTPPASGDFSVEVRITRYLEDAPLVSARAALAGFALPLAAPEITGALTSEVTAAGATVALTWSASPEAESYSVETSSGGGAFTTVLDGLTDTSANVTGLSPATTYAMRVVAHRGDASTAGTAVDVAVAGAPERWQIADVGSNAGSGGTVARNDDGSITFDARASSTKLATSEDGFQYYYTEIDPQTENFTLSATFRVDDAALKDAQSGFGVIAIDALVPAESPARYFNSAGAMLTRYNWGSGAGEWYDGTPGARFVHGYTGAPTDNTAGARDMSDSEMFDADWRPDTAGVKFQTGDVYELALRKSNTGFHAMWTRGDEVLEVIQYDPDMLLQQDTEKLYVGMAVARKIMVTVTDWEFTTIHPDDDEPAEEPPVEYVTPELSVDVTRTTPESELAIPLVTNVYGTGQILDAAGEVVADGIVLEPGEQGFGTVALAPGENAFTARLLPSAEQPQLGEREELASLDPVDVPLTVTVDSYGGPGQSIWVAPDGTAHGLGTRADPLDIHTAVAFAQAGQQIVLEGGTYTPTRAIIAHRGRDGTADEPITLMSEPGSRAVLDLSQSPDGGLILRGDWWHVYDLEITGSADKKKPMLVQGDHNVVERVESHHNKDTGIQISGSESEPPALWPAHNLVVSSVSHHNADVGGNDADGFAAKLTVGDGNVFRSNIAYNNIDDGWDLYAKSTTGPIGRVIVEDSVAYDNGWLSGDTSVTGEGNGFKLGGESMPGDHVLRNSVSFGNLATGVTSNSGPDVQLENVTSVGNDRGVRLETNAAATAFGATGVLSWQSPSLDALSLKQADTSLLTDPSNVWNLGGASPVTADWFVSTDLDGIRPTIAADGSVDMHGLLELTDAAPAATGARLGAIEQPTVIEVLPEVTVPLENLDVPTVVGEPTKGAKLTADPGEWTHADATFTYQWLRDGKPIPGAAAERATYTVRGIDPGHTLSVEVTATVDGQEPVTATSAAVSVAPTRLSQAIDLLLDWLRRLFG
;
A
#
# COMPACT_ATOMS: atom_id res chain seq x y z
N MET A 1 -15.12 -66.31 -15.64
CA MET A 1 -14.71 -67.56 -14.95
C MET A 1 -13.19 -67.63 -15.02
N SER A 2 -12.51 -67.96 -13.89
CA SER A 2 -11.05 -67.87 -13.60
C SER A 2 -10.55 -66.44 -13.37
N ARG A 3 -10.34 -65.86 -12.17
CA ARG A 3 -10.18 -66.30 -10.76
C ARG A 3 -8.94 -67.16 -10.47
N ILE A 4 -7.87 -66.55 -9.92
CA ILE A 4 -7.42 -66.69 -8.51
C ILE A 4 -5.97 -66.19 -8.34
N THR A 5 -5.83 -65.21 -7.45
CA THR A 5 -4.63 -64.67 -6.81
C THR A 5 -4.26 -65.47 -5.56
N ARG A 6 -2.97 -65.82 -5.40
CA ARG A 6 -2.22 -66.29 -4.19
C ARG A 6 -0.80 -66.71 -4.67
N ALA A 7 0.32 -66.60 -3.94
CA ALA A 7 0.60 -66.38 -2.53
C ALA A 7 2.10 -66.05 -2.30
N LEU A 8 2.37 -65.31 -1.21
CA LEU A 8 3.47 -65.35 -0.23
C LEU A 8 4.92 -65.70 -0.66
N ARG A 9 5.87 -64.85 -0.21
CA ARG A 9 6.83 -65.15 0.88
C ARG A 9 7.66 -63.90 1.28
N ALA A 10 7.63 -63.56 2.57
CA ALA A 10 8.73 -62.90 3.30
C ALA A 10 9.85 -63.96 3.56
N PRO A 11 11.10 -63.66 4.04
CA PRO A 11 11.37 -62.75 5.17
C PRO A 11 12.80 -62.09 5.30
N VAL A 12 12.96 -61.29 6.37
CA VAL A 12 14.18 -60.89 7.13
C VAL A 12 15.22 -59.94 6.50
N ALA A 13 15.34 -58.71 7.06
CA ALA A 13 16.61 -58.06 7.44
C ALA A 13 16.36 -56.71 8.17
N VAL A 14 16.25 -56.74 9.50
CA VAL A 14 16.47 -55.58 10.39
C VAL A 14 17.15 -56.12 11.65
N LEU A 15 18.46 -55.89 11.80
CA LEU A 15 19.24 -56.01 13.04
C LEU A 15 20.71 -55.72 12.72
N LEU A 16 21.15 -54.45 12.82
CA LEU A 16 22.54 -54.05 13.11
C LEU A 16 22.65 -52.51 13.15
N ALA A 17 22.27 -51.91 14.29
CA ALA A 17 22.73 -50.59 14.73
C ALA A 17 22.30 -50.40 16.21
N ALA A 18 22.79 -51.26 17.09
CA ALA A 18 22.59 -51.14 18.54
C ALA A 18 23.78 -51.77 19.28
N ALA A 19 24.91 -51.05 19.35
CA ALA A 19 25.97 -51.28 20.34
C ALA A 19 27.07 -50.21 20.19
N LEU A 20 26.98 -49.14 20.99
CA LEU A 20 27.95 -48.07 21.34
C LEU A 20 27.12 -46.79 21.45
N CYS A 21 26.53 -46.38 22.57
CA CYS A 21 27.10 -46.21 23.90
C CYS A 21 26.12 -46.69 24.99
N LEU A 22 26.48 -47.77 25.69
CA LEU A 22 25.94 -48.08 27.01
C LEU A 22 26.77 -47.29 28.03
N GLY A 23 26.33 -46.08 28.32
CA GLY A 23 26.81 -45.23 29.40
C GLY A 23 25.61 -44.63 30.12
N GLY A 24 25.12 -45.31 31.15
CA GLY A 24 24.24 -44.80 32.21
C GLY A 24 23.10 -43.87 31.80
N ALA A 25 22.03 -44.40 31.21
CA ALA A 25 20.72 -43.74 31.28
C ALA A 25 20.22 -43.82 32.73
N VAL A 26 20.57 -42.83 33.53
CA VAL A 26 19.71 -42.44 34.65
C VAL A 26 18.50 -41.81 33.97
N SER A 27 17.33 -42.45 34.06
CA SER A 27 16.09 -41.77 33.70
C SER A 27 16.00 -40.49 34.52
N ALA A 28 16.11 -39.32 33.89
CA ALA A 28 15.71 -38.07 34.52
C ALA A 28 14.25 -38.28 34.95
N GLY A 29 14.01 -38.25 36.27
CA GLY A 29 12.69 -38.47 36.83
C GLY A 29 11.71 -37.46 36.25
N ALA A 30 10.49 -37.91 35.95
CA ALA A 30 9.41 -37.05 35.50
C ALA A 30 9.34 -35.78 36.35
N VAL A 31 9.49 -34.62 35.72
CA VAL A 31 9.42 -33.32 36.37
C VAL A 31 7.94 -33.02 36.60
N GLY A 32 7.44 -33.25 37.81
CA GLY A 32 6.08 -32.88 38.17
C GLY A 32 5.51 -33.65 39.35
N GLN A 33 4.51 -33.05 39.99
CA GLN A 33 3.62 -33.78 40.90
C GLN A 33 2.92 -34.91 40.10
N PRO A 34 2.54 -36.05 40.73
CA PRO A 34 1.84 -37.14 40.03
C PRO A 34 0.54 -36.74 39.32
N SER A 35 -0.01 -35.56 39.63
CA SER A 35 -1.22 -34.99 39.06
C SER A 35 -0.99 -33.99 37.92
N ALA A 36 0.27 -33.71 37.53
CA ALA A 36 0.61 -32.87 36.39
C ALA A 36 0.39 -33.59 35.05
N LEU A 37 0.00 -32.83 34.02
CA LEU A 37 -0.14 -33.32 32.66
C LEU A 37 1.14 -33.12 31.87
N ASP A 38 1.81 -34.21 31.51
CA ASP A 38 2.90 -34.24 30.54
C ASP A 38 2.43 -34.91 29.25
N ALA A 39 2.44 -34.18 28.14
CA ALA A 39 2.05 -34.67 26.83
C ALA A 39 2.84 -35.93 26.42
N SER A 40 4.11 -36.02 26.84
CA SER A 40 4.98 -37.17 26.56
C SER A 40 4.47 -38.50 27.12
N SER A 41 3.60 -38.45 28.13
CA SER A 41 3.01 -39.63 28.76
C SER A 41 1.72 -40.12 28.08
N LEU A 42 1.15 -39.32 27.18
CA LEU A 42 -0.10 -39.65 26.50
C LEU A 42 0.12 -40.58 25.29
N ALA A 43 -0.94 -41.29 24.90
CA ALA A 43 -0.92 -42.11 23.69
C ALA A 43 -1.03 -41.20 22.44
N PRO A 44 -0.16 -41.36 21.43
CA PRO A 44 -0.28 -40.60 20.18
C PRO A 44 -1.60 -40.89 19.46
N GLY A 45 -2.22 -39.85 18.88
CA GLY A 45 -3.43 -39.99 18.07
C GLY A 45 -4.42 -38.82 18.21
N ASP A 46 -5.53 -38.91 17.48
CA ASP A 46 -6.62 -37.93 17.52
C ASP A 46 -7.64 -38.28 18.60
N TYR A 47 -7.82 -37.36 19.54
CA TYR A 47 -8.85 -37.40 20.56
C TYR A 47 -10.07 -36.66 20.03
N VAL A 48 -11.15 -37.41 19.73
CA VAL A 48 -12.41 -36.89 19.16
C VAL A 48 -13.56 -36.86 20.17
N ALA A 49 -13.27 -37.16 21.44
CA ALA A 49 -14.20 -37.13 22.55
C ALA A 49 -13.45 -36.74 23.82
N SER A 50 -14.12 -36.06 24.76
CA SER A 50 -13.48 -35.62 26.00
C SER A 50 -12.94 -36.78 26.83
N THR A 51 -11.63 -36.78 27.08
CA THR A 51 -10.87 -37.92 27.59
C THR A 51 -10.11 -37.54 28.86
N ASP A 52 -10.28 -38.35 29.89
CA ASP A 52 -9.52 -38.24 31.14
C ASP A 52 -8.06 -38.65 30.89
N THR A 53 -7.12 -37.84 31.36
CA THR A 53 -5.69 -38.10 31.20
C THR A 53 -5.09 -38.88 32.37
N GLY A 54 -5.86 -39.10 33.44
CA GLY A 54 -5.36 -39.65 34.71
C GLY A 54 -4.57 -38.63 35.56
N THR A 55 -4.67 -37.35 35.22
CA THR A 55 -4.03 -36.20 35.89
C THR A 55 -5.12 -35.20 36.33
N ASP A 56 -4.75 -34.02 36.85
CA ASP A 56 -5.72 -32.96 37.16
C ASP A 56 -6.43 -32.39 35.92
N PHE A 57 -5.96 -32.75 34.72
CA PHE A 57 -6.46 -32.25 33.45
C PHE A 57 -7.25 -33.29 32.67
N ARG A 58 -8.30 -32.84 32.00
CA ARG A 58 -9.06 -33.61 31.02
C ARG A 58 -8.95 -32.95 29.65
N ILE A 59 -8.68 -33.72 28.61
CA ILE A 59 -8.75 -33.21 27.23
C ILE A 59 -10.24 -33.07 26.87
N ALA A 60 -10.66 -31.87 26.46
CA ALA A 60 -12.00 -31.62 25.92
C ALA A 60 -11.94 -31.64 24.39
N ALA A 61 -12.69 -32.53 23.76
CA ALA A 61 -12.72 -32.69 22.31
C ALA A 61 -14.04 -33.29 21.83
N VAL A 62 -14.41 -32.99 20.59
CA VAL A 62 -15.60 -33.53 19.91
C VAL A 62 -15.31 -33.88 18.46
N ALA A 63 -16.15 -34.71 17.84
CA ALA A 63 -16.05 -35.04 16.42
C ALA A 63 -16.08 -33.75 15.56
N GLY A 64 -15.11 -33.58 14.66
CA GLY A 64 -14.92 -32.36 13.85
C GLY A 64 -14.05 -31.27 14.50
N LYS A 65 -13.80 -31.35 15.81
CA LYS A 65 -12.88 -30.46 16.57
C LYS A 65 -11.96 -31.30 17.47
N ALA A 66 -11.16 -32.16 16.84
CA ALA A 66 -10.25 -33.08 17.51
C ALA A 66 -9.04 -32.36 18.13
N VAL A 67 -8.53 -32.91 19.23
CA VAL A 67 -7.21 -32.59 19.80
C VAL A 67 -6.25 -33.70 19.40
N THR A 68 -5.08 -33.37 18.87
CA THR A 68 -4.11 -34.36 18.38
C THR A 68 -2.91 -34.44 19.31
N VAL A 69 -2.50 -35.64 19.70
CA VAL A 69 -1.21 -35.87 20.35
C VAL A 69 -0.24 -36.46 19.33
N ASP A 70 0.83 -35.74 19.03
CA ASP A 70 1.88 -36.17 18.09
C ASP A 70 3.29 -36.00 18.68
N GLY A 71 4.24 -36.71 18.07
CA GLY A 71 5.65 -36.65 18.46
C GLY A 71 6.26 -35.31 18.08
N HIS A 72 6.86 -34.62 19.05
CA HIS A 72 7.50 -33.33 18.83
C HIS A 72 8.46 -32.97 19.96
N ALA A 73 9.76 -33.11 19.72
CA ALA A 73 10.76 -32.93 20.76
C ALA A 73 11.06 -31.46 21.05
N ARG A 74 11.06 -31.06 22.33
CA ARG A 74 11.45 -29.72 22.79
C ARG A 74 12.07 -29.79 24.19
N VAL A 75 12.91 -28.83 24.53
CA VAL A 75 13.48 -28.68 25.88
C VAL A 75 12.71 -27.60 26.63
N SER A 76 12.36 -27.86 27.88
CA SER A 76 11.79 -26.87 28.81
C SER A 76 12.88 -25.96 29.34
N ASP A 77 12.54 -24.70 29.63
CA ASP A 77 13.41 -23.75 30.36
C ASP A 77 13.84 -24.23 31.75
N ARG A 78 13.22 -25.29 32.26
CA ARG A 78 13.55 -25.97 33.51
C ARG A 78 14.37 -27.26 33.30
N GLY A 79 14.89 -27.49 32.10
CA GLY A 79 15.78 -28.61 31.80
C GLY A 79 15.10 -29.96 31.65
N GLY A 80 13.77 -29.99 31.49
CA GLY A 80 13.03 -31.19 31.09
C GLY A 80 13.01 -31.36 29.58
N GLU A 81 12.91 -32.60 29.11
CA GLU A 81 12.70 -32.91 27.68
C GLU A 81 11.26 -33.35 27.45
N PHE A 82 10.60 -32.68 26.51
CA PHE A 82 9.33 -33.11 25.94
C PHE A 82 9.61 -33.90 24.67
N THR A 83 8.87 -34.98 24.47
CA THR A 83 8.91 -35.87 23.30
C THR A 83 7.61 -35.85 22.50
N GLN A 84 6.52 -35.39 23.10
CA GLN A 84 5.21 -35.23 22.44
C GLN A 84 4.61 -33.87 22.80
N ARG A 85 3.58 -33.48 22.04
CA ARG A 85 2.77 -32.29 22.30
C ARG A 85 1.28 -32.60 22.13
N ILE A 86 0.45 -31.79 22.75
CA ILE A 86 -1.00 -31.75 22.57
C ILE A 86 -1.33 -30.58 21.66
N LYS A 87 -1.72 -30.86 20.42
CA LYS A 87 -2.18 -29.86 19.45
C LYS A 87 -3.67 -29.59 19.66
N LEU A 88 -4.00 -28.37 20.05
CA LEU A 88 -5.39 -27.96 20.22
C LEU A 88 -6.10 -27.71 18.88
N ASN A 89 -5.36 -27.60 17.77
CA ASN A 89 -5.89 -27.54 16.39
C ASN A 89 -6.88 -26.40 16.09
N GLY A 90 -6.76 -25.26 16.77
CA GLY A 90 -7.54 -24.05 16.54
C GLY A 90 -8.08 -23.47 17.83
N SER A 91 -9.01 -22.51 17.73
CA SER A 91 -9.65 -21.93 18.90
C SER A 91 -10.41 -22.96 19.73
N GLY A 92 -10.29 -22.84 21.05
CA GLY A 92 -10.88 -23.75 22.02
C GLY A 92 -12.09 -23.16 22.74
N THR A 93 -12.90 -24.06 23.28
CA THR A 93 -14.12 -23.77 24.05
C THR A 93 -14.18 -24.74 25.23
N ALA A 94 -15.09 -24.54 26.17
CA ALA A 94 -15.28 -25.47 27.29
C ALA A 94 -15.53 -26.93 26.86
N ASP A 95 -16.11 -27.14 25.66
CA ASP A 95 -16.49 -28.46 25.16
C ASP A 95 -15.47 -29.10 24.21
N ALA A 96 -14.54 -28.32 23.64
CA ALA A 96 -13.65 -28.80 22.57
C ALA A 96 -12.37 -27.97 22.43
N ARG A 97 -11.28 -28.63 22.01
CA ARG A 97 -9.96 -28.03 21.75
C ARG A 97 -9.37 -27.30 22.97
N SER A 98 -9.57 -27.87 24.15
CA SER A 98 -9.08 -27.29 25.41
C SER A 98 -8.66 -28.36 26.42
N LEU A 99 -7.95 -27.96 27.46
CA LEU A 99 -7.67 -28.77 28.64
C LEU A 99 -8.50 -28.26 29.82
N HIS A 100 -9.42 -29.07 30.32
CA HIS A 100 -10.28 -28.75 31.46
C HIS A 100 -9.64 -29.20 32.78
N PHE A 101 -9.76 -28.41 33.84
CA PHE A 101 -9.38 -28.76 35.21
C PHE A 101 -10.25 -28.02 36.24
N THR A 102 -10.24 -28.46 37.49
CA THR A 102 -11.06 -27.88 38.58
C THR A 102 -10.17 -27.48 39.77
N VAL A 103 -10.42 -26.31 40.35
CA VAL A 103 -9.72 -25.81 41.55
C VAL A 103 -10.67 -25.76 42.74
N ALA A 104 -10.32 -26.41 43.85
CA ALA A 104 -11.16 -26.41 45.06
C ALA A 104 -10.96 -25.15 45.92
N GLU A 105 -11.94 -24.86 46.80
CA GLU A 105 -11.91 -23.69 47.69
C GLU A 105 -10.70 -23.68 48.63
N ALA A 106 -10.22 -24.86 49.05
CA ALA A 106 -9.05 -24.99 49.91
C ALA A 106 -7.72 -24.71 49.18
N ASP A 107 -7.73 -24.68 47.85
CA ASP A 107 -6.51 -24.61 47.04
C ASP A 107 -6.24 -23.20 46.50
N VAL A 108 -7.16 -22.24 46.65
CA VAL A 108 -6.93 -20.85 46.21
C VAL A 108 -6.28 -19.97 47.30
N PRO A 109 -5.37 -19.04 46.94
CA PRO A 109 -4.84 -18.82 45.59
C PRO A 109 -3.86 -19.93 45.18
N THR A 110 -3.96 -20.39 43.93
CA THR A 110 -3.05 -21.37 43.33
C THR A 110 -2.42 -20.83 42.05
N GLN A 111 -1.38 -21.52 41.57
CA GLN A 111 -0.74 -21.28 40.27
C GLN A 111 -1.08 -22.42 39.31
N VAL A 112 -1.22 -22.08 38.03
CA VAL A 112 -1.37 -23.04 36.94
C VAL A 112 -0.23 -22.81 35.97
N PHE A 113 0.71 -23.76 35.90
CA PHE A 113 1.87 -23.68 35.03
C PHE A 113 1.57 -24.34 33.68
N VAL A 114 2.09 -23.76 32.60
CA VAL A 114 1.95 -24.29 31.25
C VAL A 114 3.21 -24.08 30.43
N ASN A 115 3.62 -25.11 29.68
CA ASN A 115 4.62 -25.00 28.62
C ASN A 115 3.91 -25.15 27.29
N ALA A 116 3.82 -24.06 26.52
CA ALA A 116 3.12 -24.06 25.24
C ALA A 116 3.93 -23.34 24.15
N ARG A 117 3.74 -23.76 22.90
CA ARG A 117 4.24 -23.08 21.70
C ARG A 117 3.11 -22.83 20.72
N SER A 118 3.29 -21.82 19.89
CA SER A 118 2.48 -21.60 18.72
C SER A 118 2.47 -22.84 17.83
N GLY A 119 1.37 -23.03 17.10
CA GLY A 119 1.32 -23.94 15.97
C GLY A 119 2.07 -23.43 14.73
N SER A 120 2.56 -22.19 14.74
CA SER A 120 3.40 -21.58 13.71
C SER A 120 4.87 -21.55 14.14
N GLY A 121 5.79 -21.74 13.19
CA GLY A 121 7.24 -21.55 13.41
C GLY A 121 7.70 -20.09 13.31
N THR A 122 6.83 -19.18 12.86
CA THR A 122 7.18 -17.78 12.56
C THR A 122 6.29 -16.76 13.26
N ALA A 123 5.24 -17.19 13.97
CA ALA A 123 4.29 -16.29 14.61
C ALA A 123 3.99 -16.74 16.03
N ASP A 124 4.06 -15.80 16.97
CA ASP A 124 3.63 -16.01 18.34
C ASP A 124 2.10 -16.16 18.41
N ARG A 125 1.64 -16.92 19.39
CA ARG A 125 0.21 -17.11 19.71
C ARG A 125 0.02 -16.97 21.22
N ALA A 126 -1.19 -17.22 21.69
CA ALA A 126 -1.47 -17.23 23.13
C ALA A 126 -2.24 -18.48 23.54
N ILE A 127 -1.93 -18.95 24.75
CA ILE A 127 -2.80 -19.87 25.50
C ILE A 127 -3.50 -19.08 26.58
N ALA A 128 -4.83 -19.23 26.64
CA ALA A 128 -5.67 -18.49 27.55
C ALA A 128 -6.36 -19.44 28.53
N LEU A 129 -6.58 -18.93 29.73
CA LEU A 129 -7.30 -19.55 30.82
C LEU A 129 -8.73 -19.01 30.81
N TYR A 130 -9.71 -19.89 30.69
CA TYR A 130 -11.14 -19.56 30.71
C TYR A 130 -11.80 -20.10 31.96
N ASN A 131 -12.87 -19.44 32.42
CA ASN A 131 -13.85 -19.98 33.36
C ASN A 131 -15.28 -19.82 32.80
N ALA A 132 -16.31 -20.11 33.59
CA ALA A 132 -17.70 -20.01 33.16
C ALA A 132 -18.15 -18.58 32.74
N GLY A 133 -17.41 -17.54 33.13
CA GLY A 133 -17.66 -16.13 32.78
C GLY A 133 -16.89 -15.64 31.54
N GLY A 134 -16.02 -16.47 30.94
CA GLY A 134 -15.21 -16.10 29.79
C GLY A 134 -13.72 -16.24 30.06
N GLU A 135 -12.89 -15.53 29.28
CA GLU A 135 -11.44 -15.52 29.46
C GLU A 135 -11.05 -14.79 30.74
N VAL A 136 -10.12 -15.37 31.50
CA VAL A 136 -9.64 -14.86 32.79
C VAL A 136 -8.24 -14.24 32.65
N ALA A 137 -7.37 -14.89 31.88
CA ALA A 137 -6.00 -14.46 31.63
C ALA A 137 -5.43 -15.17 30.41
N ARG A 138 -4.33 -14.64 29.85
CA ARG A 138 -3.57 -15.27 28.76
C ARG A 138 -2.08 -15.12 28.99
N VAL A 139 -1.32 -16.08 28.45
CA VAL A 139 0.16 -16.06 28.42
C VAL A 139 0.63 -16.37 27.00
N PRO A 140 1.80 -15.86 26.59
CA PRO A 140 2.32 -16.11 25.26
C PRO A 140 2.62 -17.60 25.05
N ALA A 141 2.37 -18.05 23.84
CA ALA A 141 2.82 -19.32 23.27
C ALA A 141 3.65 -18.95 22.04
N LEU A 142 4.94 -18.69 22.27
CA LEU A 142 5.86 -18.18 21.24
C LEU A 142 5.93 -19.10 20.02
N ALA A 143 6.32 -18.52 18.88
CA ALA A 143 6.66 -19.21 17.65
C ALA A 143 7.50 -20.45 17.97
N ASP A 144 7.15 -21.57 17.33
CA ASP A 144 7.78 -22.83 17.63
C ASP A 144 9.22 -22.83 17.11
N SER A 145 10.17 -22.95 18.04
CA SER A 145 11.60 -22.90 17.77
C SER A 145 12.31 -24.02 18.52
N ALA A 146 13.17 -24.76 17.82
CA ALA A 146 13.98 -25.81 18.40
C ALA A 146 15.22 -25.28 19.15
N ILE A 147 15.62 -24.04 18.87
CA ILE A 147 16.83 -23.40 19.38
C ILE A 147 16.57 -22.50 20.59
N THR A 148 15.34 -22.49 21.10
CA THR A 148 14.95 -21.80 22.34
C THR A 148 14.15 -22.75 23.24
N ALA A 149 14.41 -22.71 24.54
CA ALA A 149 13.69 -23.56 25.47
C ALA A 149 12.21 -23.13 25.58
N VAL A 150 11.28 -24.08 25.69
CA VAL A 150 9.85 -23.80 25.91
C VAL A 150 9.70 -23.22 27.31
N ARG A 151 9.33 -21.96 27.37
CA ARG A 151 9.16 -21.22 28.61
C ARG A 151 8.04 -21.83 29.46
N THR A 152 8.25 -21.85 30.76
CA THR A 152 7.20 -22.19 31.71
C THR A 152 6.46 -20.92 32.11
N GLU A 153 5.26 -20.76 31.57
CA GLU A 153 4.35 -19.68 31.89
C GLU A 153 3.43 -20.08 33.05
N SER A 154 2.84 -19.11 33.74
CA SER A 154 1.96 -19.37 34.88
C SER A 154 0.77 -18.43 34.97
N PHE A 155 -0.39 -18.99 35.33
CA PHE A 155 -1.59 -18.23 35.68
C PHE A 155 -1.83 -18.26 37.19
N THR A 156 -2.25 -17.14 37.76
CA THR A 156 -2.74 -17.11 39.15
C THR A 156 -4.25 -17.33 39.17
N VAL A 157 -4.70 -18.32 39.92
CA VAL A 157 -6.13 -18.61 40.13
C VAL A 157 -6.51 -18.25 41.56
N THR A 158 -7.37 -17.25 41.72
CA THR A 158 -7.77 -16.72 43.03
C THR A 158 -9.17 -17.15 43.48
N THR A 159 -9.95 -17.80 42.61
CA THR A 159 -11.32 -18.24 42.90
C THR A 159 -11.51 -19.72 42.57
N PRO A 160 -12.21 -20.51 43.40
CA PRO A 160 -12.47 -21.91 43.10
C PRO A 160 -13.45 -22.05 41.93
N GLY A 161 -13.36 -23.14 41.17
CA GLY A 161 -14.24 -23.39 40.03
C GLY A 161 -13.61 -24.24 38.93
N ASP A 162 -14.35 -24.40 37.83
CA ASP A 162 -13.90 -25.05 36.61
C ASP A 162 -13.19 -24.08 35.67
N TYR A 163 -12.09 -24.56 35.08
CA TYR A 163 -11.24 -23.79 34.19
C TYR A 163 -10.83 -24.57 32.94
N TRP A 164 -10.53 -23.84 31.87
CA TRP A 164 -10.08 -24.41 30.60
C TRP A 164 -8.86 -23.67 30.06
N LEU A 165 -7.81 -24.42 29.67
CA LEU A 165 -6.71 -23.90 28.85
C LEU A 165 -7.05 -24.12 27.38
N ALA A 166 -7.16 -23.02 26.63
CA ALA A 166 -7.55 -23.04 25.22
C ALA A 166 -6.80 -21.95 24.44
N SER A 167 -6.61 -22.15 23.14
CA SER A 167 -6.20 -21.03 22.29
C SER A 167 -7.41 -20.12 21.98
N PRO A 168 -7.26 -18.79 22.02
CA PRO A 168 -8.34 -17.87 21.67
C PRO A 168 -8.77 -17.92 20.19
N SER A 169 -7.83 -18.08 19.26
CA SER A 169 -8.10 -17.87 17.82
C SER A 169 -7.50 -18.93 16.89
N SER A 170 -6.42 -19.60 17.28
CA SER A 170 -5.61 -20.40 16.33
C SER A 170 -4.98 -21.64 17.00
N GLY A 171 -4.12 -22.38 16.29
CA GLY A 171 -3.56 -23.62 16.85
C GLY A 171 -2.45 -23.35 17.87
N VAL A 172 -2.58 -23.84 19.10
CA VAL A 172 -1.49 -23.88 20.09
C VAL A 172 -1.17 -25.32 20.46
N ASN A 173 0.10 -25.55 20.75
CA ASN A 173 0.68 -26.82 21.13
C ASN A 173 1.06 -26.78 22.61
N VAL A 174 0.47 -27.65 23.44
CA VAL A 174 0.77 -27.75 24.87
C VAL A 174 1.67 -28.96 25.11
N TYR A 175 2.79 -28.75 25.79
CA TYR A 175 3.73 -29.81 26.15
C TYR A 175 3.53 -30.27 27.59
N TYR A 176 3.20 -29.35 28.48
CA TYR A 176 3.04 -29.63 29.91
C TYR A 176 2.05 -28.66 30.57
N ALA A 177 1.29 -29.14 31.56
CA ALA A 177 0.45 -28.32 32.42
C ALA A 177 0.39 -28.86 33.86
N GLN A 178 0.39 -27.99 34.87
CA GLN A 178 0.31 -28.36 36.29
C GLN A 178 -0.53 -27.36 37.09
N VAL A 179 -1.38 -27.84 38.01
CA VAL A 179 -2.05 -27.01 39.03
C VAL A 179 -1.30 -27.15 40.36
N GLY A 180 -1.16 -26.05 41.11
CA GLY A 180 -0.52 -26.05 42.43
C GLY A 180 0.95 -25.62 42.40
N ALA A 181 1.60 -25.70 43.57
CA ALA A 181 2.99 -25.29 43.71
C ALA A 181 3.93 -26.11 42.82
N PHE A 182 4.75 -25.42 42.04
CA PHE A 182 5.91 -26.01 41.39
C PHE A 182 7.06 -25.95 42.38
N ASP A 183 7.64 -27.08 42.79
CA ASP A 183 8.62 -27.12 43.89
C ASP A 183 10.06 -27.10 43.33
N PRO A 184 10.75 -25.95 43.27
CA PRO A 184 12.19 -25.96 43.17
C PRO A 184 12.74 -26.32 44.55
N ALA A 185 13.34 -27.50 44.68
CA ALA A 185 14.17 -27.82 45.84
C ALA A 185 15.11 -26.65 46.16
N VAL A 186 15.42 -26.40 47.44
CA VAL A 186 16.36 -25.31 47.83
C VAL A 186 17.66 -25.46 47.03
N ARG A 187 17.87 -24.60 46.04
CA ARG A 187 19.01 -24.65 45.13
C ARG A 187 20.19 -23.88 45.71
N THR A 188 21.39 -24.28 45.32
CA THR A 188 22.60 -23.48 45.53
C THR A 188 22.45 -22.08 44.91
N ALA A 189 22.85 -21.03 45.63
CA ALA A 189 22.74 -19.64 45.14
C ALA A 189 23.43 -19.46 43.78
N TRP A 190 22.74 -18.87 42.80
CA TRP A 190 23.22 -18.80 41.42
C TRP A 190 24.57 -18.11 41.27
N SER A 191 24.82 -17.08 42.07
CA SER A 191 26.10 -16.37 42.16
C SER A 191 27.29 -17.24 42.59
N THR A 192 27.07 -18.45 43.09
CA THR A 192 28.12 -19.40 43.50
C THR A 192 28.34 -20.53 42.51
N VAL A 193 27.56 -20.59 41.43
CA VAL A 193 27.71 -21.59 40.35
C VAL A 193 28.83 -21.15 39.42
N ALA A 194 29.70 -22.10 39.04
CA ALA A 194 30.80 -21.82 38.11
C ALA A 194 30.27 -21.60 36.69
N ALA A 195 30.87 -20.64 35.98
CA ALA A 195 30.60 -20.42 34.56
C ALA A 195 31.03 -21.64 33.72
N PRO A 196 30.34 -21.92 32.60
CA PRO A 196 30.71 -23.02 31.71
C PRO A 196 32.03 -22.75 30.98
N THR A 197 32.64 -23.80 30.42
CA THR A 197 33.83 -23.74 29.56
C THR A 197 33.57 -24.40 28.22
N VAL A 198 34.15 -23.84 27.16
CA VAL A 198 34.33 -24.53 25.88
C VAL A 198 35.63 -25.30 25.96
N ASP A 199 35.54 -26.63 25.90
CA ASP A 199 36.69 -27.53 26.07
C ASP A 199 37.36 -27.83 24.73
N ALA A 200 36.59 -27.99 23.66
CA ALA A 200 37.08 -28.16 22.30
C ALA A 200 36.07 -27.71 21.24
N LEU A 201 36.58 -27.24 20.10
CA LEU A 201 35.83 -27.00 18.86
C LEU A 201 36.42 -27.90 17.76
N THR A 202 35.60 -28.76 17.19
CA THR A 202 36.04 -29.67 16.11
C THR A 202 35.01 -29.70 15.00
N VAL A 203 35.42 -29.84 13.74
CA VAL A 203 34.48 -30.11 12.65
C VAL A 203 33.90 -31.50 12.85
N ASP A 204 32.58 -31.64 12.74
CA ASP A 204 31.93 -32.94 12.90
C ASP A 204 32.40 -33.89 11.80
N PRO A 205 33.05 -35.02 12.12
CA PRO A 205 33.51 -35.97 11.10
C PRO A 205 32.35 -36.67 10.38
N ALA A 206 31.13 -36.66 10.92
CA ALA A 206 29.94 -37.23 10.29
C ALA A 206 29.21 -36.20 9.40
N ASP A 207 29.35 -34.92 9.69
CA ASP A 207 28.76 -33.81 8.94
C ASP A 207 29.75 -32.62 8.88
N PRO A 208 30.56 -32.52 7.82
CA PRO A 208 31.60 -31.49 7.73
C PRO A 208 31.05 -30.08 7.54
N THR A 209 29.72 -29.88 7.41
CA THR A 209 29.08 -28.56 7.47
C THR A 209 28.87 -28.08 8.91
N SER A 210 29.07 -28.96 9.90
CA SER A 210 28.80 -28.72 11.31
C SER A 210 30.07 -28.74 12.16
N ILE A 211 30.03 -28.06 13.29
CA ILE A 211 31.07 -28.05 14.32
C ILE A 211 30.52 -28.62 15.63
N LEU A 212 31.30 -29.48 16.25
CA LEU A 212 31.08 -30.03 17.57
C LEU A 212 31.76 -29.15 18.62
N VAL A 213 30.96 -28.72 19.59
CA VAL A 213 31.32 -27.90 20.74
C VAL A 213 31.31 -28.79 21.97
N ASP A 214 32.48 -29.26 22.38
CA ASP A 214 32.65 -29.94 23.66
C ASP A 214 32.68 -28.90 24.78
N TYR A 215 31.89 -29.12 25.83
CA TYR A 215 31.77 -28.19 26.93
C TYR A 215 31.76 -28.89 28.29
N SER A 216 32.16 -28.13 29.32
CA SER A 216 31.96 -28.48 30.73
C SER A 216 31.12 -27.41 31.41
N ALA A 217 30.10 -27.82 32.18
CA ALA A 217 29.19 -26.90 32.86
C ALA A 217 28.58 -27.52 34.12
N ALA A 218 28.33 -26.69 35.14
CA ALA A 218 27.53 -27.12 36.29
C ALA A 218 26.04 -27.13 35.88
N LEU A 219 25.45 -28.32 35.72
CA LEU A 219 24.06 -28.52 35.28
C LEU A 219 23.24 -29.30 36.33
N GLY A 220 21.91 -29.15 36.29
CA GLY A 220 20.97 -29.85 37.17
C GLY A 220 20.62 -29.07 38.46
N ALA A 221 20.22 -29.79 39.51
CA ALA A 221 19.63 -29.21 40.73
C ALA A 221 20.46 -28.07 41.36
N ASP A 222 21.80 -28.18 41.33
CA ASP A 222 22.73 -27.19 41.85
C ASP A 222 23.39 -26.30 40.77
N GLY A 223 23.03 -26.49 39.50
CA GLY A 223 23.62 -25.83 38.32
C GLY A 223 22.58 -25.16 37.41
N GLY A 224 22.89 -24.99 36.13
CA GLY A 224 21.96 -24.51 35.11
C GLY A 224 20.94 -25.58 34.70
N ASP A 225 19.80 -25.12 34.19
CA ASP A 225 18.69 -25.93 33.69
C ASP A 225 18.79 -26.21 32.18
N VAL A 226 19.35 -25.28 31.42
CA VAL A 226 19.56 -25.44 29.96
C VAL A 226 20.96 -24.96 29.63
N VAL A 227 21.63 -25.66 28.73
CA VAL A 227 22.90 -25.25 28.13
C VAL A 227 22.68 -24.89 26.67
N TYR A 228 23.26 -23.77 26.25
CA TYR A 228 23.28 -23.30 24.88
C TYR A 228 24.72 -23.26 24.39
N ALA A 229 24.92 -23.58 23.13
CA ALA A 229 26.11 -23.20 22.38
C ALA A 229 25.69 -22.18 21.32
N THR A 230 26.44 -21.08 21.20
CA THR A 230 26.15 -19.99 20.26
C THR A 230 27.38 -19.72 19.41
N LEU A 231 27.21 -19.78 18.10
CA LEU A 231 28.24 -19.44 17.12
C LEU A 231 28.13 -17.96 16.81
N TYR A 232 29.26 -17.27 16.78
CA TYR A 232 29.38 -15.88 16.35
C TYR A 232 30.29 -15.79 15.14
N ASP A 233 29.94 -14.95 14.18
CA ASP A 233 30.81 -14.60 13.05
C ASP A 233 31.96 -13.66 13.47
N ALA A 234 32.79 -13.27 12.50
CA ALA A 234 33.91 -12.36 12.73
C ALA A 234 33.49 -10.94 13.15
N ALA A 235 32.27 -10.51 12.82
CA ALA A 235 31.69 -9.24 13.24
C ALA A 235 31.08 -9.31 14.66
N GLY A 236 30.92 -10.53 15.21
CA GLY A 236 30.35 -10.78 16.52
C GLY A 236 28.84 -10.97 16.52
N ALA A 237 28.20 -11.13 15.36
CA ALA A 237 26.78 -11.45 15.23
C ALA A 237 26.54 -12.96 15.41
N VAL A 238 25.38 -13.36 15.93
CA VAL A 238 25.02 -14.76 16.12
C VAL A 238 24.75 -15.41 14.76
N ALA A 239 25.57 -16.41 14.42
CA ALA A 239 25.49 -17.15 13.16
C ALA A 239 24.66 -18.43 13.28
N ASP A 240 24.70 -19.10 14.44
CA ASP A 240 23.88 -20.27 14.76
C ASP A 240 23.77 -20.47 16.28
N GLN A 241 22.74 -21.17 16.74
CA GLN A 241 22.57 -21.53 18.15
C GLN A 241 21.90 -22.89 18.29
N THR A 242 22.36 -23.69 19.25
CA THR A 242 21.68 -24.90 19.68
C THR A 242 21.58 -24.96 21.19
N LEU A 243 20.75 -25.88 21.71
CA LEU A 243 20.58 -26.10 23.13
C LEU A 243 20.40 -27.57 23.48
N ALA A 244 20.65 -27.90 24.73
CA ALA A 244 20.25 -29.16 25.34
C ALA A 244 19.72 -28.96 26.76
N ALA A 245 18.86 -29.88 27.19
CA ALA A 245 18.41 -29.97 28.57
C ALA A 245 19.58 -30.22 29.53
N ALA A 246 19.43 -29.82 30.79
CA ALA A 246 20.41 -30.15 31.83
C ALA A 246 20.65 -31.66 31.92
N GLY A 247 21.88 -32.07 31.60
CA GLY A 247 22.32 -33.45 31.60
C GLY A 247 23.58 -33.67 32.45
N ALA A 248 24.54 -34.42 31.90
CA ALA A 248 25.85 -34.60 32.52
C ALA A 248 26.61 -33.27 32.64
N ALA A 249 27.56 -33.17 33.57
CA ALA A 249 28.38 -31.96 33.80
C ALA A 249 29.31 -31.59 32.63
N SER A 250 29.27 -32.33 31.54
CA SER A 250 29.98 -32.10 30.29
C SER A 250 29.19 -32.74 29.14
N GLY A 251 29.29 -32.17 27.95
CA GLY A 251 28.61 -32.70 26.76
C GLY A 251 29.15 -32.12 25.48
N THR A 252 28.50 -32.47 24.37
CA THR A 252 28.84 -31.99 23.03
C THR A 252 27.58 -31.44 22.38
N LEU A 253 27.66 -30.24 21.82
CA LEU A 253 26.60 -29.58 21.05
C LEU A 253 27.07 -29.35 19.61
N ALA A 254 26.18 -29.41 18.63
CA ALA A 254 26.51 -29.19 17.22
C ALA A 254 26.00 -27.82 16.74
N LEU A 255 26.83 -27.07 16.01
CA LEU A 255 26.50 -25.78 15.39
C LEU A 255 26.87 -25.81 13.91
N THR A 256 26.14 -25.09 13.06
CA THR A 256 26.33 -25.07 11.60
C THR A 256 26.74 -23.67 11.17
N PRO A 257 28.03 -23.43 10.84
CA PRO A 257 28.44 -22.12 10.33
C PRO A 257 27.81 -21.83 8.95
N PRO A 258 27.37 -20.58 8.69
CA PRO A 258 26.64 -20.23 7.46
C PRO A 258 27.53 -20.02 6.23
N ALA A 259 28.83 -19.83 6.42
CA ALA A 259 29.82 -19.59 5.37
C ALA A 259 31.20 -20.09 5.79
N SER A 260 32.15 -20.17 4.86
CA SER A 260 33.57 -20.31 5.21
C SER A 260 34.08 -19.03 5.88
N GLY A 261 34.91 -19.14 6.92
CA GLY A 261 35.47 -17.98 7.60
C GLY A 261 35.95 -18.25 9.03
N ASP A 262 36.27 -17.16 9.72
CA ASP A 262 36.60 -17.18 11.13
C ASP A 262 35.34 -16.99 11.98
N PHE A 263 35.18 -17.82 13.01
CA PHE A 263 34.06 -17.78 13.94
C PHE A 263 34.56 -17.81 15.39
N SER A 264 33.65 -17.57 16.32
CA SER A 264 33.88 -17.85 17.74
C SER A 264 32.65 -18.47 18.39
N VAL A 265 32.85 -19.33 19.39
CA VAL A 265 31.75 -20.03 20.07
C VAL A 265 31.73 -19.65 21.55
N GLU A 266 30.52 -19.43 22.06
CA GLU A 266 30.24 -19.26 23.49
C GLU A 266 29.31 -20.37 23.96
N VAL A 267 29.58 -20.91 25.14
CA VAL A 267 28.63 -21.77 25.84
C VAL A 267 28.03 -20.98 26.98
N ARG A 268 26.70 -21.01 27.11
CA ARG A 268 25.99 -20.39 28.23
C ARG A 268 25.05 -21.36 28.90
N ILE A 269 24.87 -21.20 30.20
CA ILE A 269 23.85 -21.93 30.97
C ILE A 269 22.83 -20.97 31.55
N THR A 270 21.55 -21.33 31.47
CA THR A 270 20.44 -20.57 32.04
C THR A 270 19.81 -21.35 33.19
N ARG A 271 19.22 -20.66 34.15
CA ARG A 271 18.44 -21.26 35.23
C ARG A 271 17.08 -20.56 35.33
N TYR A 272 16.01 -21.33 35.46
CA TYR A 272 14.66 -20.81 35.64
C TYR A 272 14.59 -19.88 36.86
N LEU A 273 14.01 -18.68 36.69
CA LEU A 273 13.94 -17.53 37.62
C LEU A 273 15.24 -16.74 37.86
N GLU A 274 16.33 -17.05 37.17
CA GLU A 274 17.54 -16.22 37.21
C GLU A 274 17.60 -15.32 35.96
N ASP A 275 17.76 -14.01 36.17
CA ASP A 275 17.71 -13.03 35.09
C ASP A 275 18.97 -13.04 34.21
N ALA A 276 20.11 -13.53 34.73
CA ALA A 276 21.40 -13.51 34.03
C ALA A 276 21.95 -14.93 33.78
N PRO A 277 22.27 -15.30 32.53
CA PRO A 277 22.97 -16.56 32.25
C PRO A 277 24.42 -16.51 32.73
N LEU A 278 25.02 -17.68 32.95
CA LEU A 278 26.47 -17.81 33.13
C LEU A 278 27.09 -18.21 31.79
N VAL A 279 28.10 -17.48 31.35
CA VAL A 279 28.70 -17.60 30.01
C VAL A 279 30.19 -17.97 30.08
N SER A 280 30.66 -18.74 29.11
CA SER A 280 32.08 -19.05 28.96
C SER A 280 32.85 -17.86 28.35
N ALA A 281 34.19 -17.91 28.40
CA ALA A 281 34.98 -17.14 27.43
C ALA A 281 34.70 -17.67 26.01
N ARG A 282 34.75 -16.80 25.00
CA ARG A 282 34.59 -17.20 23.60
C ARG A 282 35.83 -17.97 23.11
N ALA A 283 35.62 -19.14 22.53
CA ALA A 283 36.66 -19.92 21.88
C ALA A 283 36.67 -19.61 20.37
N ALA A 284 37.84 -19.29 19.81
CA ALA A 284 37.97 -18.98 18.40
C ALA A 284 38.03 -20.26 17.54
N LEU A 285 37.35 -20.23 16.40
CA LEU A 285 37.41 -21.20 15.31
C LEU A 285 37.93 -20.48 14.07
N ALA A 286 39.23 -20.58 13.80
CA ALA A 286 39.84 -19.91 12.65
C ALA A 286 39.80 -20.80 11.40
N GLY A 287 39.49 -20.21 10.26
CA GLY A 287 39.55 -20.84 8.94
C GLY A 287 38.60 -22.03 8.78
N PHE A 288 37.40 -21.97 9.34
CA PHE A 288 36.35 -22.93 9.01
C PHE A 288 36.05 -22.84 7.51
N ALA A 289 35.95 -23.97 6.84
CA ALA A 289 35.63 -24.03 5.43
C ALA A 289 34.43 -24.92 5.24
N LEU A 290 33.35 -24.38 4.68
CA LEU A 290 32.23 -25.19 4.26
C LEU A 290 32.68 -26.19 3.19
N PRO A 291 32.11 -27.40 3.15
CA PRO A 291 32.29 -28.30 2.03
C PRO A 291 31.95 -27.59 0.72
N LEU A 292 32.83 -27.70 -0.27
CA LEU A 292 32.57 -27.13 -1.59
C LEU A 292 31.40 -27.88 -2.22
N ALA A 293 30.31 -27.16 -2.50
CA ALA A 293 29.08 -27.76 -3.01
C ALA A 293 29.27 -28.25 -4.46
N ALA A 294 28.64 -29.39 -4.76
CA ALA A 294 28.57 -29.96 -6.09
C ALA A 294 27.66 -29.08 -6.98
N PRO A 295 28.15 -28.56 -8.12
CA PRO A 295 27.29 -27.87 -9.09
C PRO A 295 26.37 -28.87 -9.79
N GLU A 296 25.15 -28.45 -10.13
CA GLU A 296 24.16 -29.24 -10.87
C GLU A 296 23.97 -28.68 -12.27
N ILE A 297 24.05 -29.54 -13.29
CA ILE A 297 23.76 -29.13 -14.67
C ILE A 297 22.27 -28.79 -14.77
N THR A 298 21.97 -27.55 -15.11
CA THR A 298 20.61 -27.00 -15.25
C THR A 298 20.14 -26.99 -16.71
N GLY A 299 21.07 -27.06 -17.66
CA GLY A 299 20.76 -27.11 -19.08
C GLY A 299 21.88 -27.77 -19.86
N ALA A 300 21.51 -28.58 -20.84
CA ALA A 300 22.43 -29.19 -21.78
C ALA A 300 21.73 -29.24 -23.14
N LEU A 301 22.22 -28.45 -24.09
CA LEU A 301 21.61 -28.26 -25.40
C LEU A 301 22.64 -28.54 -26.48
N THR A 302 22.33 -29.42 -27.44
CA THR A 302 23.18 -29.59 -28.62
C THR A 302 23.14 -28.30 -29.45
N SER A 303 24.09 -27.39 -29.30
CA SER A 303 24.04 -26.06 -29.93
C SER A 303 24.53 -26.05 -31.38
N GLU A 304 25.36 -27.02 -31.78
CA GLU A 304 25.91 -27.10 -33.13
C GLU A 304 26.14 -28.57 -33.53
N VAL A 305 25.92 -28.90 -34.81
CA VAL A 305 26.33 -30.19 -35.38
C VAL A 305 27.01 -29.95 -36.73
N THR A 306 28.29 -30.24 -36.81
CA THR A 306 29.10 -30.12 -38.03
C THR A 306 29.69 -31.46 -38.45
N ALA A 307 30.39 -31.48 -39.60
CA ALA A 307 31.18 -32.64 -40.00
C ALA A 307 32.34 -32.98 -39.04
N ALA A 308 32.77 -32.05 -38.19
CA ALA A 308 33.85 -32.23 -37.22
C ALA A 308 33.36 -32.78 -35.86
N GLY A 309 32.04 -32.77 -35.61
CA GLY A 309 31.42 -33.17 -34.35
C GLY A 309 30.27 -32.24 -33.97
N ALA A 310 29.73 -32.43 -32.78
CA ALA A 310 28.71 -31.61 -32.17
C ALA A 310 29.26 -30.78 -31.00
N THR A 311 28.60 -29.67 -30.73
CA THR A 311 28.81 -28.83 -29.55
C THR A 311 27.59 -28.94 -28.66
N VAL A 312 27.81 -29.09 -27.36
CA VAL A 312 26.76 -28.97 -26.34
C VAL A 312 27.01 -27.71 -25.52
N ALA A 313 26.06 -26.77 -25.53
CA ALA A 313 26.00 -25.68 -24.59
C ALA A 313 25.49 -26.20 -23.25
N LEU A 314 26.29 -26.08 -22.20
CA LEU A 314 25.97 -26.48 -20.84
C LEU A 314 25.77 -25.25 -19.98
N THR A 315 24.77 -25.29 -19.11
CA THR A 315 24.55 -24.35 -18.00
C THR A 315 24.42 -25.14 -16.70
N TRP A 316 24.84 -24.55 -15.58
CA TRP A 316 24.76 -25.20 -14.26
C TRP A 316 24.49 -24.22 -13.14
N SER A 317 24.13 -24.75 -11.96
CA SER A 317 23.96 -23.96 -10.74
C SER A 317 25.31 -23.45 -10.22
N ALA A 318 25.32 -22.19 -9.77
CA ALA A 318 26.48 -21.65 -9.06
C ALA A 318 26.71 -22.42 -7.75
N SER A 319 27.96 -22.78 -7.46
CA SER A 319 28.40 -23.29 -6.17
C SER A 319 28.89 -22.11 -5.32
N PRO A 320 28.25 -21.79 -4.18
CA PRO A 320 28.49 -20.56 -3.40
C PRO A 320 29.93 -20.31 -2.94
N GLU A 321 30.79 -21.33 -3.01
CA GLU A 321 32.19 -21.29 -2.55
C GLU A 321 33.18 -21.56 -3.69
N ALA A 322 32.72 -21.69 -4.93
CA ALA A 322 33.58 -21.99 -6.07
C ALA A 322 34.27 -20.73 -6.60
N GLU A 323 35.59 -20.80 -6.75
CA GLU A 323 36.40 -19.80 -7.42
C GLU A 323 36.43 -20.05 -8.94
N SER A 324 36.27 -21.31 -9.37
CA SER A 324 36.20 -21.70 -10.78
C SER A 324 35.54 -23.08 -10.97
N TYR A 325 35.30 -23.46 -12.22
CA TYR A 325 34.70 -24.72 -12.63
C TYR A 325 35.52 -25.41 -13.73
N SER A 326 35.41 -26.74 -13.78
CA SER A 326 35.82 -27.54 -14.93
C SER A 326 34.67 -28.44 -15.39
N VAL A 327 34.65 -28.79 -16.68
CA VAL A 327 33.64 -29.70 -17.25
C VAL A 327 34.32 -31.00 -17.64
N GLU A 328 33.76 -32.12 -17.20
CA GLU A 328 34.24 -33.44 -17.52
C GLU A 328 33.20 -34.25 -18.28
N THR A 329 33.66 -35.07 -19.23
CA THR A 329 32.80 -35.95 -20.02
C THR A 329 33.31 -37.39 -20.00
N SER A 330 32.37 -38.34 -20.12
CA SER A 330 32.64 -39.77 -20.32
C SER A 330 31.67 -40.36 -21.35
N SER A 331 32.19 -41.17 -22.27
CA SER A 331 31.38 -41.90 -23.27
C SER A 331 31.48 -43.40 -23.04
N GLY A 332 30.36 -44.12 -23.12
CA GLY A 332 30.35 -45.60 -23.07
C GLY A 332 30.81 -46.21 -21.74
N GLY A 333 30.70 -45.46 -20.63
CA GLY A 333 31.12 -45.90 -19.30
C GLY A 333 32.63 -45.87 -19.05
N GLY A 334 33.38 -45.08 -19.83
CA GLY A 334 34.81 -44.84 -19.63
C GLY A 334 35.12 -43.95 -18.42
N ALA A 335 36.41 -43.66 -18.20
CA ALA A 335 36.83 -42.67 -17.21
C ALA A 335 36.43 -41.26 -17.66
N PHE A 336 36.06 -40.39 -16.71
CA PHE A 336 35.83 -38.97 -16.97
C PHE A 336 37.12 -38.30 -17.40
N THR A 337 37.01 -37.42 -18.40
CA THR A 337 38.10 -36.58 -18.90
C THR A 337 37.67 -35.12 -18.85
N THR A 338 38.50 -34.27 -18.27
CA THR A 338 38.33 -32.82 -18.28
C THR A 338 38.45 -32.30 -19.71
N VAL A 339 37.39 -31.66 -20.19
CA VAL A 339 37.30 -31.08 -21.54
C VAL A 339 37.37 -29.56 -21.52
N LEU A 340 37.01 -28.93 -20.40
CA LEU A 340 37.12 -27.49 -20.14
C LEU A 340 37.57 -27.28 -18.70
N ASP A 341 38.35 -26.23 -18.43
CA ASP A 341 38.94 -25.96 -17.12
C ASP A 341 39.08 -24.46 -16.87
N GLY A 342 39.10 -24.04 -15.59
CA GLY A 342 39.27 -22.65 -15.17
C GLY A 342 38.13 -21.71 -15.54
N LEU A 343 36.90 -22.22 -15.69
CA LEU A 343 35.72 -21.43 -16.03
C LEU A 343 35.25 -20.62 -14.81
N THR A 344 34.86 -19.37 -14.99
CA THR A 344 34.30 -18.54 -13.91
C THR A 344 32.80 -18.31 -14.06
N ASP A 345 32.29 -18.40 -15.28
CA ASP A 345 30.86 -18.41 -15.58
C ASP A 345 30.20 -19.76 -15.26
N THR A 346 28.88 -19.75 -15.18
CA THR A 346 28.03 -20.94 -14.97
C THR A 346 27.50 -21.53 -16.27
N SER A 347 28.16 -21.24 -17.39
CA SER A 347 27.88 -21.83 -18.69
C SER A 347 29.13 -22.03 -19.52
N ALA A 348 29.13 -23.03 -20.41
CA ALA A 348 30.20 -23.24 -21.38
C ALA A 348 29.81 -24.16 -22.54
N ASN A 349 30.53 -24.05 -23.66
CA ASN A 349 30.36 -24.90 -24.85
C ASN A 349 31.35 -26.07 -24.85
N VAL A 350 30.83 -27.31 -24.77
CA VAL A 350 31.62 -28.54 -24.90
C VAL A 350 31.60 -29.00 -26.36
N THR A 351 32.72 -28.81 -27.06
CA THR A 351 32.86 -29.12 -28.50
C THR A 351 33.43 -30.52 -28.75
N GLY A 352 33.30 -31.01 -29.99
CA GLY A 352 33.97 -32.24 -30.45
C GLY A 352 33.26 -33.54 -30.03
N LEU A 353 31.99 -33.45 -29.67
CA LEU A 353 31.17 -34.59 -29.27
C LEU A 353 30.66 -35.35 -30.51
N SER A 354 30.36 -36.64 -30.38
CA SER A 354 29.78 -37.43 -31.46
C SER A 354 28.25 -37.28 -31.47
N PRO A 355 27.62 -36.90 -32.60
CA PRO A 355 26.16 -36.86 -32.70
C PRO A 355 25.50 -38.22 -32.43
N ALA A 356 24.26 -38.20 -31.94
CA ALA A 356 23.49 -39.39 -31.55
C ALA A 356 24.19 -40.30 -30.51
N THR A 357 25.07 -39.72 -29.70
CA THR A 357 25.80 -40.42 -28.63
C THR A 357 25.46 -39.78 -27.29
N THR A 358 25.17 -40.59 -26.28
CA THR A 358 24.99 -40.11 -24.92
C THR A 358 26.34 -40.03 -24.20
N TYR A 359 26.63 -38.87 -23.63
CA TYR A 359 27.78 -38.64 -22.76
C TYR A 359 27.29 -38.45 -21.34
N ALA A 360 27.94 -39.10 -20.38
CA ALA A 360 27.81 -38.69 -18.99
C ALA A 360 28.68 -37.44 -18.81
N MET A 361 28.06 -36.32 -18.46
CA MET A 361 28.72 -35.03 -18.24
C MET A 361 28.58 -34.62 -16.78
N ARG A 362 29.63 -34.01 -16.21
CA ARG A 362 29.57 -33.41 -14.88
C ARG A 362 30.41 -32.14 -14.83
N VAL A 363 29.99 -31.22 -13.99
CA VAL A 363 30.74 -30.01 -13.68
C VAL A 363 31.47 -30.22 -12.35
N VAL A 364 32.70 -29.74 -12.24
CA VAL A 364 33.51 -29.81 -11.03
C VAL A 364 33.76 -28.39 -10.55
N ALA A 365 33.32 -28.07 -9.34
CA ALA A 365 33.66 -26.81 -8.68
C ALA A 365 35.06 -26.90 -8.07
N HIS A 366 35.81 -25.79 -8.08
CA HIS A 366 37.14 -25.65 -7.50
C HIS A 366 37.22 -24.47 -6.53
N ARG A 367 37.95 -24.64 -5.43
CA ARG A 367 38.31 -23.60 -4.46
C ARG A 367 39.73 -23.87 -3.95
N GLY A 368 40.72 -23.10 -4.40
CA GLY A 368 42.13 -23.43 -4.19
C GLY A 368 42.49 -24.84 -4.66
N ASP A 369 43.07 -25.66 -3.78
CA ASP A 369 43.41 -27.06 -4.08
C ASP A 369 42.22 -28.05 -3.90
N ALA A 370 41.07 -27.58 -3.41
CA ALA A 370 39.88 -28.41 -3.19
C ALA A 370 38.97 -28.43 -4.42
N SER A 371 38.37 -29.60 -4.71
CA SER A 371 37.39 -29.74 -5.79
C SER A 371 36.26 -30.69 -5.44
N THR A 372 35.05 -30.41 -5.93
CA THR A 372 33.87 -31.26 -5.78
C THR A 372 33.18 -31.42 -7.13
N ALA A 373 33.01 -32.67 -7.56
CA ALA A 373 32.31 -33.00 -8.79
C ALA A 373 30.80 -33.12 -8.56
N GLY A 374 30.02 -32.49 -9.44
CA GLY A 374 28.59 -32.66 -9.58
C GLY A 374 28.17 -34.07 -9.96
N THR A 375 26.88 -34.36 -9.78
CA THR A 375 26.27 -35.60 -10.27
C THR A 375 26.39 -35.62 -11.79
N ALA A 376 26.83 -36.76 -12.33
CA ALA A 376 26.88 -36.91 -13.77
C ALA A 376 25.46 -37.01 -14.35
N VAL A 377 25.20 -36.22 -15.38
CA VAL A 377 23.95 -36.23 -16.13
C VAL A 377 24.22 -36.88 -17.49
N ASP A 378 23.35 -37.79 -17.89
CA ASP A 378 23.37 -38.36 -19.23
C ASP A 378 22.83 -37.33 -20.22
N VAL A 379 23.75 -36.74 -20.99
CA VAL A 379 23.44 -35.77 -22.04
C VAL A 379 23.44 -36.51 -23.37
N ALA A 380 22.26 -36.68 -23.95
CA ALA A 380 22.10 -37.22 -25.29
C ALA A 380 22.45 -36.13 -26.31
N VAL A 381 23.58 -36.29 -27.00
CA VAL A 381 23.98 -35.35 -28.07
C VAL A 381 23.08 -35.62 -29.26
N ALA A 382 22.24 -34.65 -29.60
CA ALA A 382 21.28 -34.77 -30.68
C ALA A 382 21.98 -34.89 -32.05
N GLY A 383 21.26 -35.44 -33.02
CA GLY A 383 21.74 -35.54 -34.41
C GLY A 383 21.71 -34.23 -35.17
N ALA A 384 21.08 -33.20 -34.60
CA ALA A 384 20.94 -31.84 -35.13
C ALA A 384 20.91 -30.85 -33.95
N PRO A 385 21.15 -29.55 -34.18
CA PRO A 385 21.06 -28.55 -33.13
C PRO A 385 19.67 -28.52 -32.48
N GLU A 386 19.65 -28.48 -31.15
CA GLU A 386 18.48 -28.25 -30.32
C GLU A 386 18.40 -26.76 -29.99
N ARG A 387 17.18 -26.22 -29.83
CA ARG A 387 16.97 -24.78 -29.70
C ARG A 387 16.25 -24.34 -28.41
N TRP A 388 15.51 -25.26 -27.78
CA TRP A 388 14.54 -24.93 -26.73
C TRP A 388 15.08 -25.18 -25.31
N GLN A 389 14.79 -24.26 -24.41
CA GLN A 389 15.26 -24.22 -23.03
C GLN A 389 14.11 -23.92 -22.05
N ILE A 390 14.35 -24.13 -20.75
CA ILE A 390 13.42 -23.80 -19.66
C ILE A 390 14.09 -22.77 -18.75
N ALA A 391 13.34 -21.73 -18.37
CA ALA A 391 13.75 -20.79 -17.33
C ALA A 391 12.54 -20.39 -16.46
N ASP A 392 12.84 -19.79 -15.32
CA ASP A 392 11.90 -18.99 -14.54
C ASP A 392 12.43 -17.56 -14.57
N VAL A 393 11.61 -16.57 -14.92
CA VAL A 393 12.08 -15.22 -15.27
C VAL A 393 11.25 -14.14 -14.59
N GLY A 394 11.87 -12.99 -14.32
CA GLY A 394 11.17 -11.80 -13.82
C GLY A 394 10.70 -11.89 -12.37
N SER A 395 9.66 -11.13 -12.03
CA SER A 395 9.19 -10.98 -10.66
C SER A 395 8.85 -12.33 -10.02
N ASN A 396 9.42 -12.57 -8.83
CA ASN A 396 9.32 -13.83 -8.09
C ASN A 396 9.83 -15.07 -8.84
N ALA A 397 10.76 -14.91 -9.79
CA ALA A 397 11.48 -16.03 -10.38
C ALA A 397 12.18 -16.86 -9.29
N GLY A 398 12.14 -18.19 -9.43
CA GLY A 398 12.67 -19.15 -8.46
C GLY A 398 11.70 -19.50 -7.33
N SER A 399 10.47 -18.97 -7.33
CA SER A 399 9.49 -19.18 -6.25
C SER A 399 8.84 -20.56 -6.24
N GLY A 400 9.01 -21.37 -7.28
CA GLY A 400 8.55 -22.76 -7.34
C GLY A 400 7.75 -23.10 -8.60
N GLY A 401 7.24 -24.34 -8.66
CA GLY A 401 6.53 -24.91 -9.81
C GLY A 401 7.45 -25.71 -10.75
N THR A 402 6.89 -26.29 -11.82
CA THR A 402 7.66 -27.09 -12.79
C THR A 402 7.21 -26.86 -14.24
N VAL A 403 8.16 -27.03 -15.17
CA VAL A 403 7.90 -27.12 -16.61
C VAL A 403 8.41 -28.48 -17.09
N ALA A 404 7.54 -29.29 -17.70
CA ALA A 404 7.88 -30.64 -18.13
C ALA A 404 7.47 -30.87 -19.58
N ARG A 405 8.43 -31.32 -20.41
CA ARG A 405 8.14 -31.82 -21.76
C ARG A 405 7.73 -33.29 -21.68
N ASN A 406 6.58 -33.62 -22.26
CA ASN A 406 6.02 -34.97 -22.26
C ASN A 406 6.47 -35.76 -23.50
N ASP A 407 6.40 -37.09 -23.43
CA ASP A 407 6.79 -38.00 -24.52
C ASP A 407 5.98 -37.79 -25.82
N ASP A 408 4.77 -37.24 -25.71
CA ASP A 408 3.89 -36.94 -26.84
C ASP A 408 4.17 -35.57 -27.50
N GLY A 409 5.16 -34.83 -26.99
CA GLY A 409 5.56 -33.52 -27.49
C GLY A 409 4.82 -32.34 -26.85
N SER A 410 3.82 -32.59 -25.98
CA SER A 410 3.17 -31.54 -25.18
C SER A 410 4.08 -31.03 -24.06
N ILE A 411 3.78 -29.83 -23.56
CA ILE A 411 4.52 -29.20 -22.46
C ILE A 411 3.55 -28.88 -21.33
N THR A 412 3.83 -29.35 -20.12
CA THR A 412 3.03 -29.06 -18.93
C THR A 412 3.74 -28.01 -18.08
N PHE A 413 3.06 -26.90 -17.82
CA PHE A 413 3.44 -25.89 -16.84
C PHE A 413 2.58 -26.09 -15.57
N ASP A 414 3.21 -26.45 -14.46
CA ASP A 414 2.58 -26.47 -13.13
C ASP A 414 3.08 -25.29 -12.30
N ALA A 415 2.41 -24.15 -12.49
CA ALA A 415 2.71 -22.89 -11.80
C ALA A 415 1.92 -22.74 -10.49
N ARG A 416 1.24 -23.79 -9.99
CA ARG A 416 0.41 -23.69 -8.78
C ARG A 416 1.21 -23.38 -7.51
N ALA A 417 2.46 -23.80 -7.48
CA ALA A 417 3.41 -23.48 -6.41
C ALA A 417 4.25 -22.22 -6.73
N SER A 418 4.17 -21.69 -7.96
CA SER A 418 4.89 -20.48 -8.35
C SER A 418 4.18 -19.23 -7.83
N SER A 419 4.96 -18.23 -7.43
CA SER A 419 4.51 -16.89 -7.04
C SER A 419 4.84 -15.82 -8.09
N THR A 420 5.35 -16.22 -9.26
CA THR A 420 5.55 -15.36 -10.44
C THR A 420 4.28 -14.59 -10.82
N LYS A 421 4.37 -13.44 -11.44
CA LYS A 421 3.17 -12.62 -11.72
C LYS A 421 3.28 -11.83 -13.01
N LEU A 422 2.19 -11.78 -13.76
CA LEU A 422 1.99 -10.78 -14.80
C LEU A 422 1.20 -9.63 -14.17
N ALA A 423 1.84 -8.48 -13.96
CA ALA A 423 1.24 -7.35 -13.26
C ALA A 423 1.32 -6.06 -14.11
N THR A 424 0.81 -4.97 -13.55
CA THR A 424 0.80 -3.67 -14.22
C THR A 424 2.14 -2.93 -14.10
N SER A 425 2.91 -3.20 -13.06
CA SER A 425 4.24 -2.61 -12.83
C SER A 425 5.41 -3.55 -13.18
N GLU A 426 5.24 -4.87 -13.12
CA GLU A 426 6.32 -5.84 -13.33
C GLU A 426 5.80 -7.18 -13.85
N ASP A 427 6.64 -7.93 -14.58
CA ASP A 427 6.29 -9.24 -15.11
C ASP A 427 7.24 -10.33 -14.61
N GLY A 428 6.73 -11.55 -14.49
CA GLY A 428 7.48 -12.76 -14.20
C GLY A 428 6.65 -14.02 -14.49
N PHE A 429 7.31 -15.07 -14.96
CA PHE A 429 6.67 -16.30 -15.43
C PHE A 429 7.65 -17.47 -15.60
N GLN A 430 7.11 -18.69 -15.58
CA GLN A 430 7.81 -19.87 -16.07
C GLN A 430 7.84 -19.85 -17.59
N TYR A 431 8.98 -20.25 -18.19
CA TYR A 431 9.23 -20.02 -19.61
C TYR A 431 9.83 -21.25 -20.30
N TYR A 432 9.20 -21.71 -21.39
CA TYR A 432 9.79 -22.67 -22.34
C TYR A 432 10.08 -21.93 -23.64
N TYR A 433 11.36 -21.67 -23.93
CA TYR A 433 11.76 -20.61 -24.86
C TYR A 433 12.94 -20.99 -25.75
N THR A 434 13.20 -20.14 -26.73
CA THR A 434 14.39 -20.20 -27.59
C THR A 434 14.94 -18.80 -27.87
N GLU A 435 16.24 -18.71 -28.12
CA GLU A 435 16.93 -17.47 -28.53
C GLU A 435 16.71 -17.23 -30.04
N ILE A 436 16.56 -15.98 -30.45
CA ILE A 436 16.40 -15.50 -31.83
C ILE A 436 17.54 -14.53 -32.13
N ASP A 437 18.25 -14.77 -33.22
CA ASP A 437 19.16 -13.77 -33.80
C ASP A 437 18.35 -12.85 -34.73
N PRO A 438 18.06 -11.60 -34.34
CA PRO A 438 17.23 -10.69 -35.12
C PRO A 438 17.86 -10.32 -36.47
N GLN A 439 19.17 -10.51 -36.65
CA GLN A 439 19.85 -10.24 -37.93
C GLN A 439 19.60 -11.33 -38.97
N THR A 440 19.29 -12.55 -38.53
CA THR A 440 19.15 -13.70 -39.42
C THR A 440 17.78 -14.38 -39.33
N GLU A 441 16.94 -14.00 -38.35
CA GLU A 441 15.69 -14.68 -38.05
C GLU A 441 14.56 -13.72 -37.65
N ASN A 442 13.56 -13.67 -38.52
CA ASN A 442 12.18 -13.45 -38.14
C ASN A 442 11.54 -14.79 -37.76
N PHE A 443 10.48 -14.80 -36.95
CA PHE A 443 9.90 -16.04 -36.42
C PHE A 443 8.38 -16.03 -36.43
N THR A 444 7.80 -17.23 -36.40
CA THR A 444 6.40 -17.45 -36.00
C THR A 444 6.36 -18.60 -35.00
N LEU A 445 5.73 -18.35 -33.85
CA LEU A 445 5.44 -19.35 -32.82
C LEU A 445 3.94 -19.40 -32.57
N SER A 446 3.32 -20.54 -32.87
CA SER A 446 1.92 -20.83 -32.53
C SER A 446 1.84 -21.95 -31.49
N ALA A 447 0.82 -21.91 -30.62
CA ALA A 447 0.62 -22.91 -29.59
C ALA A 447 -0.84 -22.97 -29.09
N THR A 448 -1.31 -24.16 -28.75
CA THR A 448 -2.62 -24.38 -28.12
C THR A 448 -2.47 -24.57 -26.62
N PHE A 449 -3.05 -23.68 -25.82
CA PHE A 449 -3.00 -23.69 -24.36
C PHE A 449 -4.30 -24.24 -23.80
N ARG A 450 -4.22 -25.34 -23.03
CA ARG A 450 -5.35 -25.90 -22.28
C ARG A 450 -5.18 -25.66 -20.79
N VAL A 451 -6.15 -25.00 -20.18
CA VAL A 451 -6.14 -24.72 -18.73
C VAL A 451 -6.51 -25.98 -17.95
N ASP A 452 -5.55 -26.53 -17.20
CA ASP A 452 -5.73 -27.74 -16.38
C ASP A 452 -6.35 -27.43 -15.02
N ASP A 453 -5.88 -26.38 -14.36
CA ASP A 453 -6.29 -25.99 -13.01
C ASP A 453 -6.23 -24.47 -12.90
N ALA A 454 -7.35 -23.86 -12.52
CA ALA A 454 -7.45 -22.43 -12.29
C ALA A 454 -8.30 -22.11 -11.05
N ALA A 455 -8.29 -23.02 -10.06
CA ALA A 455 -9.06 -22.89 -8.84
C ALA A 455 -8.58 -21.75 -7.94
N LEU A 456 -7.27 -21.45 -7.99
CA LEU A 456 -6.61 -20.42 -7.19
C LEU A 456 -6.22 -19.18 -8.01
N LYS A 457 -6.67 -19.07 -9.27
CA LYS A 457 -6.32 -17.95 -10.16
C LYS A 457 -6.70 -16.61 -9.53
N ASP A 458 -5.92 -15.60 -9.86
CA ASP A 458 -6.24 -14.21 -9.54
C ASP A 458 -5.78 -13.29 -10.68
N ALA A 459 -5.91 -11.98 -10.50
CA ALA A 459 -5.65 -10.99 -11.52
C ALA A 459 -4.20 -10.96 -12.05
N GLN A 460 -3.27 -11.65 -11.37
CA GLN A 460 -1.86 -11.76 -11.77
C GLN A 460 -1.52 -13.10 -12.41
N SER A 461 -2.50 -14.02 -12.51
CA SER A 461 -2.38 -15.27 -13.25
C SER A 461 -2.57 -15.03 -14.74
N GLY A 462 -1.74 -15.66 -15.57
CA GLY A 462 -1.84 -15.54 -17.02
C GLY A 462 -0.93 -16.50 -17.77
N PHE A 463 -1.13 -16.60 -19.08
CA PHE A 463 -0.36 -17.49 -19.95
C PHE A 463 -0.44 -17.07 -21.42
N GLY A 464 0.51 -17.49 -22.23
CA GLY A 464 0.49 -17.25 -23.66
C GLY A 464 1.83 -17.46 -24.35
N VAL A 465 1.94 -16.93 -25.57
CA VAL A 465 3.19 -16.85 -26.32
C VAL A 465 3.76 -15.45 -26.13
N ILE A 466 5.02 -15.34 -25.73
CA ILE A 466 5.67 -14.07 -25.45
C ILE A 466 7.11 -14.07 -25.99
N ALA A 467 7.59 -12.91 -26.39
CA ALA A 467 8.99 -12.60 -26.64
C ALA A 467 9.45 -11.50 -25.68
N ILE A 468 10.70 -11.59 -25.20
CA ILE A 468 11.34 -10.60 -24.31
C ILE A 468 12.74 -10.28 -24.82
N ASP A 469 13.24 -9.08 -24.54
CA ASP A 469 14.56 -8.62 -24.98
C ASP A 469 15.68 -8.91 -23.96
N ALA A 470 15.36 -8.97 -22.67
CA ALA A 470 16.31 -9.34 -21.61
C ALA A 470 15.83 -10.54 -20.79
N LEU A 471 16.73 -11.49 -20.54
CA LEU A 471 16.45 -12.70 -19.77
C LEU A 471 17.59 -13.00 -18.79
N VAL A 472 17.27 -13.01 -17.49
CA VAL A 472 18.17 -13.51 -16.44
C VAL A 472 17.46 -14.62 -15.65
N PRO A 473 17.89 -15.90 -15.79
CA PRO A 473 17.17 -17.01 -15.17
C PRO A 473 17.20 -16.97 -13.64
N ALA A 474 16.06 -17.25 -13.01
CA ALA A 474 15.88 -17.38 -11.56
C ALA A 474 16.28 -16.14 -10.73
N GLU A 475 16.27 -14.94 -11.33
CA GLU A 475 16.61 -13.70 -10.67
C GLU A 475 15.41 -12.75 -10.54
N SER A 476 14.74 -12.77 -9.38
CA SER A 476 13.55 -11.94 -9.11
C SER A 476 13.73 -10.41 -9.29
N PRO A 477 14.91 -9.82 -9.01
CA PRO A 477 15.18 -8.42 -9.35
C PRO A 477 15.20 -8.12 -10.86
N ALA A 478 15.48 -9.09 -11.73
CA ALA A 478 15.59 -8.91 -13.17
C ALA A 478 14.20 -8.98 -13.85
N ARG A 479 13.36 -7.97 -13.58
CA ARG A 479 11.92 -7.97 -13.90
C ARG A 479 11.44 -6.76 -14.71
N TYR A 480 12.36 -5.89 -15.10
CA TYR A 480 12.11 -4.69 -15.90
C TYR A 480 12.59 -4.95 -17.33
N PHE A 481 11.80 -5.69 -18.11
CA PHE A 481 12.13 -6.03 -19.49
C PHE A 481 11.02 -5.66 -20.47
N ASN A 482 11.40 -5.40 -21.72
CA ASN A 482 10.44 -5.16 -22.80
C ASN A 482 9.87 -6.50 -23.29
N SER A 483 8.63 -6.51 -23.75
CA SER A 483 7.98 -7.73 -24.20
C SER A 483 6.93 -7.53 -25.29
N ALA A 484 6.73 -8.56 -26.10
CA ALA A 484 5.65 -8.66 -27.07
C ALA A 484 4.99 -10.03 -26.97
N GLY A 485 3.66 -10.13 -26.89
CA GLY A 485 3.02 -11.43 -26.73
C GLY A 485 1.54 -11.46 -27.06
N ALA A 486 1.06 -12.65 -27.43
CA ALA A 486 -0.36 -12.99 -27.47
C ALA A 486 -0.69 -13.77 -26.19
N MET A 487 -1.43 -13.14 -25.27
CA MET A 487 -1.54 -13.62 -23.89
C MET A 487 -2.93 -13.44 -23.28
N LEU A 488 -3.25 -14.32 -22.34
CA LEU A 488 -4.30 -14.10 -21.35
C LEU A 488 -3.68 -13.48 -20.10
N THR A 489 -4.04 -12.23 -19.81
CA THR A 489 -3.58 -11.47 -18.66
C THR A 489 -4.56 -10.32 -18.35
N ARG A 490 -4.17 -9.39 -17.48
CA ARG A 490 -4.90 -8.15 -17.20
C ARG A 490 -4.57 -7.07 -18.24
N TYR A 491 -5.62 -6.44 -18.78
CA TYR A 491 -5.54 -5.29 -19.69
C TYR A 491 -6.34 -4.11 -19.14
N ASN A 492 -5.89 -2.89 -19.43
CA ASN A 492 -6.67 -1.67 -19.21
C ASN A 492 -7.36 -1.32 -20.54
N TRP A 493 -8.65 -1.03 -20.51
CA TRP A 493 -9.39 -0.72 -21.74
C TRP A 493 -10.50 0.28 -21.46
N GLY A 494 -10.46 1.41 -22.13
CA GLY A 494 -11.42 2.51 -21.96
C GLY A 494 -10.74 3.88 -22.04
N SER A 495 -11.51 4.93 -22.32
CA SER A 495 -11.01 6.32 -22.38
C SER A 495 -10.80 6.96 -21.00
N GLY A 496 -10.84 6.16 -19.93
CA GLY A 496 -10.67 6.60 -18.55
C GLY A 496 -9.73 5.65 -17.83
N ALA A 497 -8.83 6.20 -17.01
CA ALA A 497 -7.98 5.40 -16.16
C ALA A 497 -8.82 4.54 -15.19
N GLY A 498 -8.59 3.23 -15.15
CA GLY A 498 -9.13 2.34 -14.11
C GLY A 498 -10.09 1.22 -14.54
N GLU A 499 -10.43 1.07 -15.83
CA GLU A 499 -11.24 -0.07 -16.31
C GLU A 499 -10.37 -1.29 -16.65
N TRP A 500 -10.24 -2.20 -15.68
CA TRP A 500 -9.38 -3.39 -15.79
C TRP A 500 -10.15 -4.67 -16.14
N TYR A 501 -9.62 -5.42 -17.11
CA TYR A 501 -10.17 -6.68 -17.59
C TYR A 501 -9.21 -7.85 -17.33
N ASP A 502 -9.52 -8.66 -16.33
CA ASP A 502 -8.64 -9.73 -15.83
C ASP A 502 -8.75 -11.03 -16.65
N GLY A 503 -7.62 -11.60 -17.07
CA GLY A 503 -7.55 -12.88 -17.76
C GLY A 503 -8.24 -12.91 -19.12
N THR A 504 -8.26 -11.78 -19.83
CA THR A 504 -8.81 -11.66 -21.19
C THR A 504 -7.72 -11.96 -22.22
N PRO A 505 -8.02 -12.57 -23.38
CA PRO A 505 -7.06 -12.68 -24.49
C PRO A 505 -6.75 -11.31 -25.11
N GLY A 506 -5.47 -11.02 -25.31
CA GLY A 506 -5.02 -9.79 -25.95
C GLY A 506 -3.59 -9.85 -26.44
N ALA A 507 -3.19 -8.78 -27.12
CA ALA A 507 -1.83 -8.44 -27.44
C ALA A 507 -1.21 -7.64 -26.30
N ARG A 508 -0.16 -8.18 -25.68
CA ARG A 508 0.61 -7.52 -24.63
C ARG A 508 1.89 -6.99 -25.24
N PHE A 509 2.03 -5.67 -25.29
CA PHE A 509 3.26 -4.98 -25.64
C PHE A 509 3.71 -4.15 -24.44
N VAL A 510 4.97 -4.33 -24.06
CA VAL A 510 5.63 -3.61 -22.98
C VAL A 510 6.93 -3.05 -23.55
N HIS A 511 7.10 -1.74 -23.49
CA HIS A 511 8.29 -1.04 -23.96
C HIS A 511 8.74 0.05 -22.98
N GLY A 512 9.82 0.76 -23.33
CA GLY A 512 10.32 1.93 -22.62
C GLY A 512 11.45 1.66 -21.63
N TYR A 513 11.78 0.39 -21.31
CA TYR A 513 12.97 0.07 -20.54
C TYR A 513 14.23 0.14 -21.42
N THR A 514 15.26 0.81 -20.91
CA THR A 514 16.51 1.06 -21.65
C THR A 514 17.77 0.58 -20.91
N GLY A 515 17.68 0.29 -19.62
CA GLY A 515 18.80 -0.17 -18.79
C GLY A 515 18.85 -1.67 -18.60
N ALA A 516 19.63 -2.15 -17.63
CA ALA A 516 19.62 -3.56 -17.25
C ALA A 516 18.24 -3.96 -16.69
N PRO A 517 17.82 -5.24 -16.78
CA PRO A 517 16.51 -5.68 -16.27
C PRO A 517 16.34 -5.56 -14.74
N THR A 518 17.40 -5.17 -14.03
CA THR A 518 17.44 -4.88 -12.59
C THR A 518 17.39 -3.38 -12.26
N ASP A 519 17.35 -2.50 -13.26
CA ASP A 519 17.32 -1.05 -13.13
C ASP A 519 15.92 -0.51 -13.44
N ASN A 520 15.19 -0.11 -12.41
CA ASN A 520 13.85 0.45 -12.52
C ASN A 520 13.82 1.96 -12.79
N THR A 521 14.98 2.60 -12.93
CA THR A 521 15.10 4.04 -13.20
C THR A 521 15.45 4.33 -14.65
N ALA A 522 15.93 3.33 -15.39
CA ALA A 522 16.35 3.45 -16.78
C ALA A 522 15.17 3.27 -17.74
N GLY A 523 14.42 4.36 -17.93
CA GLY A 523 13.23 4.40 -18.76
C GLY A 523 11.95 4.14 -17.96
N ALA A 524 10.79 4.33 -18.61
CA ALA A 524 9.48 4.18 -17.99
C ALA A 524 8.74 3.04 -18.68
N ARG A 525 8.09 2.18 -17.88
CA ARG A 525 7.25 1.11 -18.41
C ARG A 525 6.08 1.72 -19.18
N ASP A 526 5.96 1.35 -20.44
CA ASP A 526 4.83 1.71 -21.28
C ASP A 526 4.10 0.46 -21.77
N MET A 527 2.78 0.52 -21.72
CA MET A 527 1.87 -0.52 -22.19
C MET A 527 0.69 0.08 -22.98
N SER A 528 0.81 1.34 -23.45
CA SER A 528 -0.24 2.02 -24.24
C SER A 528 -0.67 1.20 -25.44
N ASP A 529 0.26 0.45 -26.03
CA ASP A 529 0.04 -0.29 -27.26
C ASP A 529 -0.58 -1.67 -27.00
N SER A 530 -0.74 -2.07 -25.74
CA SER A 530 -1.40 -3.33 -25.39
C SER A 530 -2.90 -3.26 -25.66
N GLU A 531 -3.44 -4.22 -26.39
CA GLU A 531 -4.84 -4.26 -26.80
C GLU A 531 -5.50 -5.61 -26.50
N MET A 532 -6.79 -5.60 -26.16
CA MET A 532 -7.58 -6.83 -26.11
C MET A 532 -8.01 -7.23 -27.52
N PHE A 533 -8.01 -8.52 -27.81
CA PHE A 533 -8.53 -9.01 -29.10
C PHE A 533 -10.05 -8.84 -29.22
N ASP A 534 -10.77 -8.94 -28.10
CA ASP A 534 -12.23 -8.83 -28.05
C ASP A 534 -12.66 -8.29 -26.68
N ALA A 535 -13.06 -7.01 -26.64
CA ALA A 535 -13.50 -6.36 -25.41
C ALA A 535 -14.79 -6.98 -24.82
N ASP A 536 -15.62 -7.57 -25.67
CA ASP A 536 -16.85 -8.26 -25.29
C ASP A 536 -16.59 -9.74 -24.96
N TRP A 537 -15.35 -10.15 -24.77
CA TRP A 537 -15.05 -11.53 -24.38
C TRP A 537 -15.62 -11.84 -23.00
N ARG A 538 -16.59 -12.75 -22.93
CA ARG A 538 -17.22 -13.27 -21.68
C ARG A 538 -17.64 -12.16 -20.70
N PRO A 539 -18.57 -11.27 -21.07
CA PRO A 539 -18.96 -10.13 -20.24
C PRO A 539 -19.69 -10.59 -18.95
N ASP A 540 -20.26 -11.80 -18.95
CA ASP A 540 -20.96 -12.39 -17.82
C ASP A 540 -20.05 -13.02 -16.76
N THR A 541 -18.72 -13.04 -16.97
CA THR A 541 -17.76 -13.61 -16.02
C THR A 541 -17.14 -12.52 -15.17
N ALA A 542 -17.43 -12.52 -13.86
CA ALA A 542 -16.81 -11.60 -12.90
C ALA A 542 -15.38 -12.05 -12.54
N GLY A 543 -14.45 -11.09 -12.46
CA GLY A 543 -13.02 -11.35 -12.18
C GLY A 543 -12.29 -11.96 -13.37
N VAL A 544 -11.34 -12.87 -13.10
CA VAL A 544 -10.48 -13.49 -14.12
C VAL A 544 -11.29 -14.38 -15.08
N LYS A 545 -11.27 -14.06 -16.39
CA LYS A 545 -12.21 -14.61 -17.38
C LYS A 545 -11.94 -16.05 -17.86
N PHE A 546 -10.73 -16.59 -17.71
CA PHE A 546 -10.42 -17.98 -18.08
C PHE A 546 -10.74 -19.00 -16.96
N GLN A 547 -11.07 -20.23 -17.34
CA GLN A 547 -11.51 -21.30 -16.43
C GLN A 547 -10.85 -22.64 -16.75
N THR A 548 -10.83 -23.55 -15.78
CA THR A 548 -10.40 -24.93 -15.99
C THR A 548 -11.19 -25.58 -17.14
N GLY A 549 -10.46 -26.14 -18.10
CA GLY A 549 -11.00 -26.77 -19.30
C GLY A 549 -11.03 -25.86 -20.53
N ASP A 550 -10.77 -24.56 -20.39
CA ASP A 550 -10.66 -23.67 -21.54
C ASP A 550 -9.45 -24.01 -22.42
N VAL A 551 -9.57 -23.70 -23.71
CA VAL A 551 -8.54 -23.91 -24.73
C VAL A 551 -8.39 -22.63 -25.56
N TYR A 552 -7.15 -22.18 -25.76
CA TYR A 552 -6.81 -20.99 -26.54
C TYR A 552 -5.68 -21.30 -27.52
N GLU A 553 -5.85 -20.93 -28.79
CA GLU A 553 -4.81 -21.05 -29.82
C GLU A 553 -4.21 -19.66 -30.04
N LEU A 554 -2.97 -19.48 -29.58
CA LEU A 554 -2.29 -18.18 -29.58
C LEU A 554 -1.05 -18.27 -30.46
N ALA A 555 -0.75 -17.19 -31.17
CA ALA A 555 0.47 -17.10 -31.96
C ALA A 555 1.12 -15.72 -31.82
N LEU A 556 2.45 -15.71 -31.88
CA LEU A 556 3.27 -14.51 -32.00
C LEU A 556 4.17 -14.66 -33.21
N ARG A 557 4.18 -13.66 -34.07
CA ARG A 557 5.10 -13.57 -35.21
C ARG A 557 5.91 -12.29 -35.16
N LYS A 558 7.22 -12.38 -35.31
CA LYS A 558 8.06 -11.24 -35.68
C LYS A 558 8.27 -11.27 -37.18
N SER A 559 7.96 -10.17 -37.87
CA SER A 559 8.20 -9.95 -39.29
C SER A 559 9.10 -8.73 -39.50
N ASN A 560 9.36 -8.35 -40.76
CA ASN A 560 10.01 -7.07 -41.06
C ASN A 560 9.11 -5.86 -40.71
N THR A 561 7.78 -6.06 -40.60
CA THR A 561 6.83 -5.04 -40.18
C THR A 561 6.85 -4.82 -38.68
N GLY A 562 7.00 -5.90 -37.89
CA GLY A 562 7.02 -5.82 -36.42
C GLY A 562 6.51 -7.09 -35.75
N PHE A 563 5.80 -6.94 -34.62
CA PHE A 563 5.27 -8.06 -33.83
C PHE A 563 3.76 -8.21 -34.00
N HIS A 564 3.36 -9.38 -34.51
CA HIS A 564 1.98 -9.76 -34.76
C HIS A 564 1.51 -10.70 -33.66
N ALA A 565 0.67 -10.21 -32.75
CA ALA A 565 0.03 -11.01 -31.73
C ALA A 565 -1.33 -11.50 -32.26
N MET A 566 -1.59 -12.80 -32.18
CA MET A 566 -2.76 -13.42 -32.79
C MET A 566 -3.48 -14.37 -31.83
N TRP A 567 -4.82 -14.38 -31.94
CA TRP A 567 -5.68 -15.38 -31.33
C TRP A 567 -6.61 -16.01 -32.38
N THR A 568 -6.50 -17.32 -32.55
CA THR A 568 -7.40 -18.10 -33.41
C THR A 568 -8.60 -18.58 -32.60
N ARG A 569 -9.80 -18.19 -33.03
CA ARG A 569 -11.08 -18.59 -32.42
C ARG A 569 -12.01 -19.17 -33.48
N GLY A 570 -12.02 -20.50 -33.59
CA GLY A 570 -12.79 -21.18 -34.63
C GLY A 570 -12.18 -20.92 -36.01
N ASP A 571 -12.91 -20.24 -36.88
CA ASP A 571 -12.44 -19.87 -38.23
C ASP A 571 -11.91 -18.42 -38.29
N GLU A 572 -11.96 -17.68 -37.18
CA GLU A 572 -11.54 -16.27 -37.08
C GLU A 572 -10.12 -16.18 -36.49
N VAL A 573 -9.26 -15.36 -37.09
CA VAL A 573 -7.96 -14.96 -36.53
C VAL A 573 -8.05 -13.48 -36.20
N LEU A 574 -7.96 -13.16 -34.92
CA LEU A 574 -7.86 -11.80 -34.42
C LEU A 574 -6.37 -11.46 -34.31
N GLU A 575 -5.96 -10.34 -34.90
CA GLU A 575 -4.55 -9.95 -34.99
C GLU A 575 -4.40 -8.48 -34.59
N VAL A 576 -3.38 -8.21 -33.77
CA VAL A 576 -2.89 -6.87 -33.43
C VAL A 576 -1.41 -6.83 -33.77
N ILE A 577 -0.97 -5.75 -34.42
CA ILE A 577 0.40 -5.60 -34.90
C ILE A 577 1.02 -4.40 -34.19
N GLN A 578 2.15 -4.64 -33.53
CA GLN A 578 3.09 -3.58 -33.18
C GLN A 578 4.05 -3.40 -34.37
N TYR A 579 4.11 -2.20 -34.93
CA TYR A 579 4.85 -1.85 -36.16
C TYR A 579 6.31 -1.42 -35.92
N ASP A 580 6.86 -1.74 -34.75
CA ASP A 580 8.27 -1.58 -34.45
C ASP A 580 8.97 -2.95 -34.39
N PRO A 581 9.71 -3.36 -35.44
CA PRO A 581 10.45 -4.62 -35.45
C PRO A 581 11.67 -4.62 -34.50
N ASP A 582 12.10 -3.45 -34.02
CA ASP A 582 13.26 -3.25 -33.15
C ASP A 582 12.84 -2.96 -31.69
N MET A 583 11.54 -3.02 -31.36
CA MET A 583 11.01 -2.76 -30.01
C MET A 583 11.67 -3.63 -28.94
N LEU A 584 12.05 -4.87 -29.31
CA LEU A 584 12.73 -5.83 -28.43
C LEU A 584 14.26 -5.85 -28.63
N LEU A 585 14.85 -4.76 -29.09
CA LEU A 585 16.31 -4.59 -29.25
C LEU A 585 16.83 -3.40 -28.42
N GLN A 586 16.21 -3.13 -27.26
CA GLN A 586 16.57 -1.99 -26.41
C GLN A 586 17.61 -2.37 -25.35
N GLN A 587 17.36 -3.44 -24.58
CA GLN A 587 18.24 -3.85 -23.48
C GLN A 587 19.31 -4.86 -23.92
N ASP A 588 18.98 -5.70 -24.91
CA ASP A 588 19.93 -6.55 -25.63
C ASP A 588 19.71 -6.35 -27.14
N THR A 589 20.71 -5.79 -27.82
CA THR A 589 20.63 -5.47 -29.25
C THR A 589 20.99 -6.67 -30.14
N GLU A 590 21.55 -7.73 -29.58
CA GLU A 590 22.09 -8.87 -30.34
C GLU A 590 21.11 -10.04 -30.42
N LYS A 591 20.11 -10.10 -29.54
CA LYS A 591 19.19 -11.24 -29.45
C LYS A 591 17.89 -10.89 -28.75
N LEU A 592 16.88 -11.71 -28.98
CA LEU A 592 15.64 -11.75 -28.20
C LEU A 592 15.24 -13.19 -27.89
N TYR A 593 14.32 -13.37 -26.96
CA TYR A 593 13.90 -14.69 -26.48
C TYR A 593 12.42 -14.88 -26.67
N VAL A 594 11.98 -15.89 -27.43
CA VAL A 594 10.56 -16.19 -27.66
C VAL A 594 10.17 -17.57 -27.12
N GLY A 595 8.99 -17.69 -26.53
CA GLY A 595 8.52 -18.94 -25.96
C GLY A 595 7.09 -18.94 -25.46
N MET A 596 6.73 -20.04 -24.79
CA MET A 596 5.47 -20.22 -24.08
C MET A 596 5.66 -19.89 -22.59
N ALA A 597 4.79 -19.06 -22.05
CA ALA A 597 4.89 -18.54 -20.68
C ALA A 597 3.63 -18.80 -19.84
N VAL A 598 3.82 -19.05 -18.54
CA VAL A 598 2.73 -19.26 -17.56
C VAL A 598 3.10 -18.64 -16.20
N ALA A 599 2.20 -17.85 -15.61
CA ALA A 599 2.37 -17.19 -14.31
C ALA A 599 1.35 -17.68 -13.26
N ARG A 600 1.86 -18.02 -12.06
CA ARG A 600 1.25 -18.44 -10.78
C ARG A 600 -0.16 -19.04 -10.70
N LYS A 601 -0.34 -19.91 -9.69
CA LYS A 601 -1.61 -20.44 -9.17
C LYS A 601 -2.48 -21.22 -10.17
N ILE A 602 -1.93 -21.48 -11.36
CA ILE A 602 -2.60 -22.19 -12.43
C ILE A 602 -1.72 -23.32 -12.96
N MET A 603 -2.35 -24.25 -13.66
CA MET A 603 -1.68 -25.31 -14.43
C MET A 603 -2.18 -25.26 -15.87
N VAL A 604 -1.28 -25.35 -16.83
CA VAL A 604 -1.58 -25.28 -18.26
C VAL A 604 -0.79 -26.34 -19.01
N THR A 605 -1.45 -27.06 -19.91
CA THR A 605 -0.80 -27.95 -20.88
C THR A 605 -0.81 -27.28 -22.24
N VAL A 606 0.36 -27.21 -22.89
CA VAL A 606 0.53 -26.70 -24.25
C VAL A 606 0.65 -27.86 -25.22
N THR A 607 -0.17 -27.85 -26.27
CA THR A 607 -0.17 -28.82 -27.38
C THR A 607 -0.10 -28.09 -28.73
N ASP A 608 0.05 -28.87 -29.80
CA ASP A 608 -0.09 -28.40 -31.19
C ASP A 608 0.71 -27.13 -31.50
N TRP A 609 1.92 -27.04 -30.95
CA TRP A 609 2.78 -25.88 -31.09
C TRP A 609 3.73 -26.05 -32.28
N GLU A 610 3.96 -24.96 -33.01
CA GLU A 610 4.83 -24.91 -34.18
C GLU A 610 5.71 -23.67 -34.11
N PHE A 611 7.00 -23.84 -34.47
CA PHE A 611 7.98 -22.77 -34.53
C PHE A 611 8.69 -22.80 -35.86
N THR A 612 8.67 -21.67 -36.55
CA THR A 612 9.36 -21.50 -37.83
C THR A 612 10.16 -20.20 -37.81
N THR A 613 11.28 -20.20 -38.52
CA THR A 613 12.07 -19.00 -38.77
C THR A 613 12.20 -18.73 -40.26
N ILE A 614 12.39 -17.47 -40.59
CA ILE A 614 12.63 -16.97 -41.95
C ILE A 614 13.69 -15.88 -41.86
N HIS A 615 14.58 -15.82 -42.86
CA HIS A 615 15.57 -14.75 -42.91
C HIS A 615 14.87 -13.41 -43.22
N PRO A 616 15.23 -12.28 -42.58
CA PRO A 616 14.62 -10.98 -42.86
C PRO A 616 14.62 -10.62 -44.36
N ASP A 617 15.71 -10.92 -45.09
CA ASP A 617 15.79 -10.71 -46.55
C ASP A 617 14.79 -11.55 -47.39
N ASP A 618 14.28 -12.65 -46.83
CA ASP A 618 13.34 -13.57 -47.48
C ASP A 618 11.88 -13.39 -47.00
N ASP A 619 11.67 -12.66 -45.91
CA ASP A 619 10.36 -12.31 -45.36
C ASP A 619 9.70 -11.19 -46.18
N GLU A 620 8.40 -10.94 -46.00
CA GLU A 620 7.79 -9.81 -46.72
C GLU A 620 8.47 -8.48 -46.36
N PRO A 621 8.58 -7.53 -47.31
CA PRO A 621 9.07 -6.19 -46.99
C PRO A 621 8.22 -5.56 -45.87
N ALA A 622 8.86 -4.80 -44.99
CA ALA A 622 8.19 -4.06 -43.93
C ALA A 622 7.00 -3.27 -44.50
N GLU A 623 5.81 -3.50 -43.94
CA GLU A 623 4.65 -2.67 -44.21
C GLU A 623 4.74 -1.41 -43.38
N GLU A 624 4.35 -0.29 -43.97
CA GLU A 624 4.30 0.97 -43.25
C GLU A 624 3.09 0.96 -42.29
N PRO A 625 3.26 1.32 -40.99
CA PRO A 625 2.17 1.36 -40.01
C PRO A 625 1.01 2.20 -40.50
N PRO A 626 -0.26 1.79 -40.37
CA PRO A 626 -1.39 2.60 -40.79
C PRO A 626 -1.29 4.01 -40.20
N VAL A 627 -1.77 5.02 -40.94
CA VAL A 627 -1.78 6.38 -40.41
C VAL A 627 -2.65 6.39 -39.15
N GLU A 628 -2.06 6.72 -38.02
CA GLU A 628 -2.79 6.93 -36.78
C GLU A 628 -3.38 8.33 -36.79
N TYR A 629 -4.68 8.40 -36.52
CA TYR A 629 -5.40 9.67 -36.48
C TYR A 629 -5.53 10.14 -35.04
N VAL A 630 -4.71 11.12 -34.67
CA VAL A 630 -4.79 11.77 -33.36
C VAL A 630 -5.98 12.71 -33.35
N THR A 631 -6.96 12.39 -32.51
CA THR A 631 -8.14 13.25 -32.32
C THR A 631 -7.75 14.45 -31.45
N PRO A 632 -7.91 15.70 -31.93
CA PRO A 632 -7.67 16.86 -31.09
C PRO A 632 -8.63 16.87 -29.89
N GLU A 633 -8.07 17.04 -28.71
CA GLU A 633 -8.81 17.15 -27.45
C GLU A 633 -8.51 18.49 -26.78
N LEU A 634 -9.51 19.02 -26.07
CA LEU A 634 -9.38 20.22 -25.25
C LEU A 634 -10.00 19.95 -23.89
N SER A 635 -9.22 20.20 -22.84
CA SER A 635 -9.65 20.15 -21.45
C SER A 635 -9.62 21.56 -20.83
N VAL A 636 -10.61 21.82 -19.99
CA VAL A 636 -10.76 23.08 -19.24
C VAL A 636 -11.15 22.74 -17.81
N ASP A 637 -10.14 22.72 -16.95
CA ASP A 637 -10.29 22.39 -15.53
C ASP A 637 -10.10 23.63 -14.66
N VAL A 638 -11.22 24.29 -14.37
CA VAL A 638 -11.29 25.48 -13.53
C VAL A 638 -12.64 25.52 -12.81
N THR A 639 -12.68 26.25 -11.70
CA THR A 639 -13.90 26.52 -10.94
C THR A 639 -15.07 26.99 -11.82
N ARG A 640 -16.29 26.63 -11.42
CA ARG A 640 -17.55 27.07 -12.04
C ARG A 640 -18.25 28.18 -11.23
N THR A 641 -17.64 28.61 -10.13
CA THR A 641 -18.14 29.68 -9.24
C THR A 641 -17.00 30.60 -8.83
N THR A 642 -17.25 31.90 -8.69
CA THR A 642 -16.23 32.86 -8.24
C THR A 642 -16.86 34.14 -7.68
N PRO A 643 -16.24 34.82 -6.70
CA PRO A 643 -16.60 36.19 -6.32
C PRO A 643 -15.91 37.25 -7.19
N GLU A 644 -14.90 36.84 -7.96
CA GLU A 644 -14.09 37.75 -8.77
C GLU A 644 -14.81 38.22 -10.03
N SER A 645 -14.54 39.46 -10.44
CA SER A 645 -15.03 40.02 -11.71
C SER A 645 -14.20 39.62 -12.93
N GLU A 646 -13.12 38.85 -12.74
CA GLU A 646 -12.28 38.30 -13.81
C GLU A 646 -11.86 36.87 -13.46
N LEU A 647 -11.65 36.03 -14.48
CA LEU A 647 -11.17 34.66 -14.31
C LEU A 647 -10.18 34.30 -15.41
N ALA A 648 -9.02 33.76 -15.03
CA ALA A 648 -8.09 33.12 -15.94
C ALA A 648 -8.53 31.68 -16.17
N ILE A 649 -8.85 31.32 -17.43
CA ILE A 649 -9.33 30.00 -17.81
C ILE A 649 -8.15 29.23 -18.44
N PRO A 650 -7.71 28.11 -17.85
CA PRO A 650 -6.69 27.23 -18.42
C PRO A 650 -7.28 26.38 -19.55
N LEU A 651 -6.53 26.25 -20.63
CA LEU A 651 -6.81 25.39 -21.77
C LEU A 651 -5.63 24.42 -21.90
N VAL A 652 -5.92 23.12 -21.88
CA VAL A 652 -4.94 22.04 -22.07
C VAL A 652 -5.38 21.17 -23.23
N THR A 653 -4.46 20.80 -24.10
CA THR A 653 -4.74 20.02 -25.31
C THR A 653 -3.64 18.99 -25.55
N ASN A 654 -3.92 17.97 -26.36
CA ASN A 654 -2.94 17.00 -26.85
C ASN A 654 -2.26 17.42 -28.17
N VAL A 655 -2.62 18.59 -28.74
CA VAL A 655 -2.10 19.05 -30.04
C VAL A 655 -1.66 20.51 -30.01
N TYR A 656 -0.73 20.89 -30.88
CA TYR A 656 -0.41 22.31 -31.08
C TYR A 656 -1.60 23.05 -31.69
N GLY A 657 -1.82 24.28 -31.26
CA GLY A 657 -2.89 25.09 -31.80
C GLY A 657 -2.95 26.49 -31.23
N THR A 658 -4.08 27.14 -31.46
CA THR A 658 -4.41 28.42 -30.86
C THR A 658 -5.74 28.32 -30.13
N GLY A 659 -5.75 28.71 -28.86
CA GLY A 659 -6.93 28.77 -28.03
C GLY A 659 -7.68 30.10 -28.18
N GLN A 660 -9.00 30.03 -28.07
CA GLN A 660 -9.91 31.16 -27.98
C GLN A 660 -10.92 30.94 -26.86
N ILE A 661 -11.49 32.04 -26.34
CA ILE A 661 -12.66 32.01 -25.46
C ILE A 661 -13.72 32.90 -26.08
N LEU A 662 -14.91 32.35 -26.26
CA LEU A 662 -16.06 33.03 -26.85
C LEU A 662 -17.12 33.29 -25.77
N ASP A 663 -17.83 34.40 -25.86
CA ASP A 663 -18.99 34.68 -25.01
C ASP A 663 -20.27 33.95 -25.49
N ALA A 664 -21.38 34.14 -24.76
CA ALA A 664 -22.67 33.56 -25.09
C ALA A 664 -23.25 33.97 -26.47
N ALA A 665 -22.78 35.09 -27.05
CA ALA A 665 -23.16 35.53 -28.39
C ALA A 665 -22.27 34.91 -29.48
N GLY A 666 -21.19 34.22 -29.10
CA GLY A 666 -20.19 33.66 -30.00
C GLY A 666 -19.12 34.66 -30.41
N GLU A 667 -18.98 35.78 -29.71
CA GLU A 667 -17.91 36.76 -29.96
C GLU A 667 -16.65 36.36 -29.18
N VAL A 668 -15.48 36.48 -29.81
CA VAL A 668 -14.18 36.13 -29.19
C VAL A 668 -13.80 37.19 -28.17
N VAL A 669 -13.69 36.80 -26.90
CA VAL A 669 -13.32 37.65 -25.76
C VAL A 669 -11.88 37.46 -25.29
N ALA A 670 -11.28 36.30 -25.60
CA ALA A 670 -9.83 36.06 -25.49
C ALA A 670 -9.35 35.30 -26.74
N ASP A 671 -8.22 35.71 -27.32
CA ASP A 671 -7.70 35.19 -28.59
C ASP A 671 -6.18 35.02 -28.53
N GLY A 672 -5.62 34.22 -29.44
CA GLY A 672 -4.17 34.06 -29.59
C GLY A 672 -3.50 33.32 -28.44
N ILE A 673 -4.24 32.50 -27.68
CA ILE A 673 -3.68 31.68 -26.59
C ILE A 673 -2.83 30.59 -27.24
N VAL A 674 -1.51 30.59 -27.00
CA VAL A 674 -0.64 29.54 -27.53
C VAL A 674 -0.93 28.25 -26.78
N LEU A 675 -1.19 27.18 -27.52
CA LEU A 675 -1.45 25.85 -26.96
C LEU A 675 -0.41 24.88 -27.49
N GLU A 676 0.32 24.27 -26.57
CA GLU A 676 1.28 23.19 -26.81
C GLU A 676 0.75 21.91 -26.13
N PRO A 677 0.99 20.72 -26.70
CA PRO A 677 0.52 19.45 -26.14
C PRO A 677 0.94 19.29 -24.67
N GLY A 678 -0.04 19.08 -23.79
CA GLY A 678 0.15 18.87 -22.35
C GLY A 678 0.44 20.14 -21.53
N GLU A 679 0.70 21.28 -22.17
CA GLU A 679 0.95 22.54 -21.47
C GLU A 679 -0.34 23.35 -21.22
N GLN A 680 -0.31 24.20 -20.19
CA GLN A 680 -1.42 25.10 -19.87
C GLN A 680 -1.28 26.45 -20.58
N GLY A 681 -2.22 26.74 -21.48
CA GLY A 681 -2.45 28.10 -21.99
C GLY A 681 -3.57 28.79 -21.21
N PHE A 682 -3.49 30.11 -20.98
CA PHE A 682 -4.49 30.85 -20.20
C PHE A 682 -5.16 31.95 -21.01
N GLY A 683 -6.50 32.03 -20.90
CA GLY A 683 -7.29 33.16 -21.39
C GLY A 683 -8.05 33.83 -20.26
N THR A 684 -7.84 35.12 -20.04
CA THR A 684 -8.57 35.90 -19.03
C THR A 684 -9.86 36.47 -19.60
N VAL A 685 -10.97 36.28 -18.88
CA VAL A 685 -12.28 36.85 -19.23
C VAL A 685 -12.81 37.73 -18.10
N ALA A 686 -13.50 38.80 -18.48
CA ALA A 686 -14.29 39.60 -17.54
C ALA A 686 -15.64 38.92 -17.27
N LEU A 687 -16.11 39.03 -16.03
CA LEU A 687 -17.33 38.43 -15.54
C LEU A 687 -18.28 39.49 -14.99
N ALA A 688 -19.57 39.32 -15.25
CA ALA A 688 -20.64 40.09 -14.63
C ALA A 688 -21.25 39.32 -13.45
N PRO A 689 -21.87 39.99 -12.45
CA PRO A 689 -22.63 39.30 -11.40
C PRO A 689 -23.69 38.34 -11.99
N GLY A 690 -23.82 37.15 -11.40
CA GLY A 690 -24.69 36.08 -11.89
C GLY A 690 -24.01 35.12 -12.88
N GLU A 691 -24.80 34.42 -13.70
CA GLU A 691 -24.29 33.42 -14.63
C GLU A 691 -23.62 34.05 -15.87
N ASN A 692 -22.41 33.58 -16.19
CA ASN A 692 -21.65 33.94 -17.38
C ASN A 692 -21.39 32.69 -18.20
N ALA A 693 -21.87 32.66 -19.46
CA ALA A 693 -21.66 31.54 -20.36
C ALA A 693 -20.54 31.85 -21.37
N PHE A 694 -19.62 30.90 -21.51
CA PHE A 694 -18.49 30.94 -22.43
C PHE A 694 -18.36 29.63 -23.20
N THR A 695 -17.58 29.67 -24.28
CA THR A 695 -17.06 28.48 -24.95
C THR A 695 -15.55 28.63 -25.08
N ALA A 696 -14.79 27.72 -24.46
CA ALA A 696 -13.38 27.58 -24.75
C ALA A 696 -13.22 26.80 -26.05
N ARG A 697 -12.35 27.26 -26.93
CA ARG A 697 -12.16 26.71 -28.27
C ARG A 697 -10.70 26.47 -28.55
N LEU A 698 -10.39 25.30 -29.06
CA LEU A 698 -9.11 24.96 -29.67
C LEU A 698 -9.25 25.10 -31.19
N LEU A 699 -8.29 25.77 -31.81
CA LEU A 699 -8.05 25.75 -33.25
C LEU A 699 -6.78 24.94 -33.51
N PRO A 700 -6.89 23.66 -33.90
CA PRO A 700 -5.71 22.82 -34.16
C PRO A 700 -4.84 23.42 -35.28
N SER A 701 -3.53 23.39 -35.08
CA SER A 701 -2.55 23.73 -36.13
C SER A 701 -2.37 22.55 -37.09
N ALA A 702 -2.12 22.82 -38.37
CA ALA A 702 -1.68 21.78 -39.30
C ALA A 702 -0.22 21.34 -39.05
N GLU A 703 0.58 22.20 -38.41
CA GLU A 703 1.94 21.87 -37.99
C GLU A 703 1.91 21.24 -36.59
N GLN A 704 2.29 19.97 -36.50
CA GLN A 704 2.31 19.16 -35.28
C GLN A 704 3.68 18.48 -35.15
N PRO A 705 4.71 19.17 -34.62
CA PRO A 705 6.09 18.65 -34.59
C PRO A 705 6.29 17.45 -33.65
N GLN A 706 5.36 17.19 -32.73
CA GLN A 706 5.36 16.03 -31.84
C GLN A 706 4.84 14.77 -32.51
N LEU A 707 4.03 14.90 -33.57
CA LEU A 707 3.49 13.76 -34.29
C LEU A 707 4.58 13.10 -35.14
N GLY A 708 4.61 11.77 -35.11
CA GLY A 708 5.49 10.97 -35.95
C GLY A 708 5.20 11.16 -37.44
N GLU A 709 6.07 10.66 -38.32
CA GLU A 709 5.89 10.73 -39.78
C GLU A 709 4.59 10.06 -40.28
N ARG A 710 3.94 9.25 -39.42
CA ARG A 710 2.76 8.42 -39.70
C ARG A 710 1.57 8.75 -38.79
N GLU A 711 1.67 9.81 -38.01
CA GLU A 711 0.55 10.32 -37.21
C GLU A 711 0.02 11.59 -37.88
N GLU A 712 -1.29 11.64 -38.08
CA GLU A 712 -1.97 12.81 -38.63
C GLU A 712 -3.11 13.23 -37.71
N LEU A 713 -3.48 14.51 -37.75
CA LEU A 713 -4.68 14.94 -37.05
C LEU A 713 -5.93 14.36 -37.69
N ALA A 714 -6.80 13.78 -36.87
CA ALA A 714 -8.11 13.30 -37.31
C ALA A 714 -8.98 14.42 -37.91
N SER A 715 -8.80 15.66 -37.42
CA SER A 715 -9.50 16.84 -37.92
C SER A 715 -8.73 18.13 -37.60
N LEU A 716 -8.95 19.17 -38.40
CA LEU A 716 -8.57 20.56 -38.11
C LEU A 716 -9.79 21.41 -37.70
N ASP A 717 -10.96 20.78 -37.57
CA ASP A 717 -12.16 21.47 -37.11
C ASP A 717 -11.98 21.98 -35.67
N PRO A 718 -12.56 23.13 -35.32
CA PRO A 718 -12.49 23.63 -33.96
C PRO A 718 -13.08 22.65 -32.94
N VAL A 719 -12.41 22.51 -31.80
CA VAL A 719 -12.91 21.74 -30.65
C VAL A 719 -13.42 22.70 -29.59
N ASP A 720 -14.72 22.61 -29.28
CA ASP A 720 -15.42 23.51 -28.37
C ASP A 720 -15.77 22.81 -27.05
N VAL A 721 -15.44 23.47 -25.93
CA VAL A 721 -15.83 23.07 -24.58
C VAL A 721 -16.70 24.17 -23.97
N PRO A 722 -18.00 23.93 -23.76
CA PRO A 722 -18.87 24.91 -23.11
C PRO A 722 -18.53 25.06 -21.61
N LEU A 723 -18.54 26.30 -21.15
CA LEU A 723 -18.22 26.68 -19.77
C LEU A 723 -19.29 27.65 -19.26
N THR A 724 -19.75 27.45 -18.03
CA THR A 724 -20.62 28.42 -17.33
C THR A 724 -20.00 28.70 -15.98
N VAL A 725 -19.84 29.98 -15.67
CA VAL A 725 -19.25 30.48 -14.42
C VAL A 725 -20.26 31.39 -13.74
N THR A 726 -20.61 31.10 -12.50
CA THR A 726 -21.49 31.94 -11.70
C THR A 726 -20.67 32.87 -10.83
N VAL A 727 -20.97 34.17 -10.89
CA VAL A 727 -20.38 35.18 -10.02
C VAL A 727 -21.32 35.54 -8.88
N ASP A 728 -20.88 35.33 -7.64
CA ASP A 728 -21.60 35.72 -6.43
C ASP A 728 -20.60 35.92 -5.27
N SER A 729 -21.00 36.66 -4.23
CA SER A 729 -20.13 36.96 -3.09
C SER A 729 -20.92 37.20 -1.82
N TYR A 730 -20.38 36.76 -0.68
CA TYR A 730 -20.97 36.97 0.65
C TYR A 730 -20.01 37.79 1.49
N GLY A 731 -20.33 39.07 1.70
CA GLY A 731 -19.42 40.05 2.30
C GLY A 731 -18.14 40.26 1.47
N GLY A 732 -17.09 40.77 2.11
CA GLY A 732 -15.78 40.97 1.49
C GLY A 732 -14.63 40.33 2.29
N PRO A 733 -13.39 40.43 1.78
CA PRO A 733 -12.18 40.00 2.47
C PRO A 733 -12.08 40.55 3.90
N GLY A 734 -11.52 39.78 4.82
CA GLY A 734 -11.41 40.19 6.23
C GLY A 734 -12.71 40.04 7.04
N GLN A 735 -13.69 39.28 6.53
CA GLN A 735 -14.96 38.97 7.20
C GLN A 735 -15.20 37.46 7.33
N SER A 736 -16.10 37.07 8.24
CA SER A 736 -16.52 35.69 8.48
C SER A 736 -17.90 35.39 7.90
N ILE A 737 -17.96 34.39 7.02
CA ILE A 737 -19.18 33.74 6.54
C ILE A 737 -19.58 32.69 7.57
N TRP A 738 -20.78 32.80 8.13
CA TRP A 738 -21.35 31.81 9.04
C TRP A 738 -22.09 30.72 8.28
N VAL A 739 -21.81 29.48 8.69
CA VAL A 739 -22.37 28.26 8.11
C VAL A 739 -22.91 27.39 9.24
N ALA A 740 -24.06 26.75 9.01
CA ALA A 740 -24.73 25.89 10.01
C ALA A 740 -25.19 24.56 9.39
N PRO A 741 -25.41 23.50 10.18
CA PRO A 741 -25.87 22.20 9.67
C PRO A 741 -27.19 22.26 8.89
N ASP A 742 -28.08 23.20 9.23
CA ASP A 742 -29.35 23.49 8.56
C ASP A 742 -29.31 24.78 7.72
N GLY A 743 -28.12 25.33 7.48
CA GLY A 743 -27.89 26.42 6.56
C GLY A 743 -28.32 26.07 5.13
N THR A 744 -28.59 27.10 4.32
CA THR A 744 -29.11 26.91 2.96
C THR A 744 -28.28 27.64 1.92
N ALA A 745 -28.39 27.24 0.65
CA ALA A 745 -27.74 27.93 -0.47
C ALA A 745 -28.28 29.34 -0.73
N HIS A 746 -29.35 29.74 -0.03
CA HIS A 746 -29.94 31.07 -0.10
C HIS A 746 -29.72 31.87 1.19
N GLY A 747 -28.97 31.32 2.15
CA GLY A 747 -28.61 32.05 3.36
C GLY A 747 -27.72 33.24 3.03
N LEU A 748 -27.72 34.24 3.90
CA LEU A 748 -26.96 35.48 3.71
C LEU A 748 -25.53 35.39 4.28
N GLY A 749 -25.15 34.23 4.84
CA GLY A 749 -23.84 33.99 5.45
C GLY A 749 -23.68 34.66 6.81
N THR A 750 -24.77 35.11 7.43
CA THR A 750 -24.78 35.65 8.80
C THR A 750 -25.22 34.59 9.79
N ARG A 751 -24.90 34.76 11.07
CA ARG A 751 -25.33 33.85 12.13
C ARG A 751 -26.86 33.77 12.28
N ALA A 752 -27.58 34.82 11.86
CA ALA A 752 -29.04 34.83 11.86
C ALA A 752 -29.66 34.13 10.63
N ASP A 753 -28.90 34.01 9.54
CA ASP A 753 -29.31 33.41 8.28
C ASP A 753 -28.09 32.74 7.60
N PRO A 754 -27.64 31.57 8.13
CA PRO A 754 -26.38 30.96 7.76
C PRO A 754 -26.43 30.28 6.39
N LEU A 755 -25.29 30.27 5.71
CA LEU A 755 -25.11 29.53 4.46
C LEU A 755 -24.96 28.02 4.70
N ASP A 756 -25.21 27.22 3.66
CA ASP A 756 -24.69 25.86 3.62
C ASP A 756 -23.19 25.85 3.27
N ILE A 757 -22.49 24.79 3.66
CA ILE A 757 -21.03 24.67 3.49
C ILE A 757 -20.58 24.64 2.03
N HIS A 758 -21.37 24.07 1.11
CA HIS A 758 -20.97 24.01 -0.29
C HIS A 758 -21.02 25.39 -0.93
N THR A 759 -22.06 26.17 -0.64
CA THR A 759 -22.19 27.54 -1.16
C THR A 759 -21.11 28.45 -0.57
N ALA A 760 -20.82 28.34 0.72
CA ALA A 760 -19.74 29.12 1.34
C ALA A 760 -18.37 28.82 0.71
N VAL A 761 -18.01 27.54 0.54
CA VAL A 761 -16.74 27.15 -0.11
C VAL A 761 -16.68 27.59 -1.58
N ALA A 762 -17.81 27.55 -2.29
CA ALA A 762 -17.88 27.92 -3.71
C ALA A 762 -17.60 29.41 -3.99
N PHE A 763 -17.88 30.30 -3.03
CA PHE A 763 -17.82 31.76 -3.19
C PHE A 763 -16.92 32.48 -2.19
N ALA A 764 -16.15 31.75 -1.38
CA ALA A 764 -15.19 32.36 -0.47
C ALA A 764 -14.10 33.14 -1.22
N GLN A 765 -13.71 34.27 -0.65
CA GLN A 765 -12.66 35.17 -1.15
C GLN A 765 -11.38 35.01 -0.31
N ALA A 766 -10.23 35.31 -0.90
CA ALA A 766 -8.96 35.41 -0.18
C ALA A 766 -9.11 36.28 1.09
N GLY A 767 -8.57 35.80 2.21
CA GLY A 767 -8.65 36.46 3.52
C GLY A 767 -10.00 36.38 4.23
N GLN A 768 -10.99 35.63 3.70
CA GLN A 768 -12.23 35.35 4.43
C GLN A 768 -12.10 34.11 5.32
N GLN A 769 -12.96 34.06 6.34
CA GLN A 769 -13.21 32.88 7.14
C GLN A 769 -14.58 32.29 6.81
N ILE A 770 -14.65 30.97 6.66
CA ILE A 770 -15.88 30.19 6.70
C ILE A 770 -15.95 29.57 8.10
N VAL A 771 -16.85 30.10 8.94
CA VAL A 771 -17.00 29.70 10.34
C VAL A 771 -18.20 28.77 10.46
N LEU A 772 -17.92 27.50 10.77
CA LEU A 772 -18.91 26.46 10.96
C LEU A 772 -19.44 26.50 12.40
N GLU A 773 -20.75 26.71 12.56
CA GLU A 773 -21.41 26.49 13.85
C GLU A 773 -21.23 25.03 14.28
N GLY A 774 -21.00 24.82 15.58
CA GLY A 774 -20.82 23.48 16.13
C GLY A 774 -22.04 22.58 15.90
N GLY A 775 -21.80 21.35 15.45
CA GLY A 775 -22.84 20.40 15.07
C GLY A 775 -22.37 19.41 14.02
N THR A 776 -23.27 18.48 13.64
CA THR A 776 -22.99 17.46 12.62
C THR A 776 -23.56 17.90 11.27
N TYR A 777 -22.68 18.04 10.27
CA TYR A 777 -23.00 18.30 8.88
C TYR A 777 -23.02 16.96 8.13
N THR A 778 -24.09 16.70 7.39
CA THR A 778 -24.27 15.42 6.66
C THR A 778 -24.32 15.68 5.15
N PRO A 779 -23.20 16.08 4.52
CA PRO A 779 -23.19 16.42 3.10
C PRO A 779 -23.60 15.22 2.24
N THR A 780 -24.33 15.48 1.16
CA THR A 780 -24.79 14.44 0.22
C THR A 780 -23.88 14.29 -1.00
N ARG A 781 -22.76 15.02 -1.04
CA ARG A 781 -21.73 15.05 -2.08
C ARG A 781 -20.44 15.64 -1.51
N ALA A 782 -19.33 15.50 -2.22
CA ALA A 782 -18.06 16.09 -1.81
C ALA A 782 -18.14 17.64 -1.72
N ILE A 783 -17.39 18.19 -0.75
CA ILE A 783 -17.15 19.62 -0.59
C ILE A 783 -15.84 19.92 -1.30
N ILE A 784 -15.88 20.66 -2.40
CA ILE A 784 -14.72 20.84 -3.28
C ILE A 784 -14.38 22.33 -3.35
N ALA A 785 -13.20 22.69 -2.86
CA ALA A 785 -12.55 23.94 -3.24
C ALA A 785 -11.90 23.71 -4.61
N HIS A 786 -12.60 24.10 -5.67
CA HIS A 786 -12.15 23.85 -7.05
C HIS A 786 -10.89 24.66 -7.41
N ARG A 787 -10.10 24.19 -8.38
CA ARG A 787 -8.95 24.93 -8.94
C ARG A 787 -9.36 26.37 -9.30
N GLY A 788 -8.53 27.33 -8.93
CA GLY A 788 -8.82 28.75 -9.12
C GLY A 788 -9.69 29.35 -8.02
N ARG A 789 -10.06 28.59 -6.97
CA ARG A 789 -10.64 29.10 -5.72
C ARG A 789 -9.52 29.21 -4.70
N ASP A 790 -8.65 30.18 -4.90
CA ASP A 790 -7.39 30.25 -4.17
C ASP A 790 -7.40 31.40 -3.17
N GLY A 791 -6.78 31.17 -2.01
CA GLY A 791 -6.33 32.25 -1.16
C GLY A 791 -5.04 32.88 -1.72
N THR A 792 -4.34 33.61 -0.86
CA THR A 792 -2.96 34.03 -1.15
C THR A 792 -2.07 33.74 0.05
N ALA A 793 -0.75 33.84 -0.13
CA ALA A 793 0.21 33.66 0.95
C ALA A 793 -0.04 34.56 2.17
N ASP A 794 -0.50 35.78 1.95
CA ASP A 794 -0.79 36.75 3.01
C ASP A 794 -2.25 36.70 3.49
N GLU A 795 -3.16 36.19 2.65
CA GLU A 795 -4.61 36.18 2.87
C GLU A 795 -5.21 34.81 2.49
N PRO A 796 -4.91 33.73 3.25
CA PRO A 796 -5.48 32.42 3.00
C PRO A 796 -7.00 32.42 3.21
N ILE A 797 -7.69 31.48 2.58
CA ILE A 797 -9.11 31.21 2.88
C ILE A 797 -9.15 30.22 4.04
N THR A 798 -9.77 30.60 5.16
CA THR A 798 -9.84 29.73 6.34
C THR A 798 -11.20 29.05 6.46
N LEU A 799 -11.23 27.72 6.54
CA LEU A 799 -12.43 26.94 6.88
C LEU A 799 -12.27 26.39 8.29
N MET A 800 -13.12 26.78 9.23
CA MET A 800 -12.92 26.45 10.65
C MET A 800 -14.19 26.20 11.43
N SER A 801 -14.12 25.42 12.51
CA SER A 801 -15.15 25.43 13.55
C SER A 801 -15.21 26.79 14.25
N GLU A 802 -16.40 27.19 14.71
CA GLU A 802 -16.55 28.30 15.66
C GLU A 802 -15.73 27.98 16.93
N PRO A 803 -14.80 28.87 17.36
CA PRO A 803 -13.93 28.61 18.49
C PRO A 803 -14.69 28.21 19.77
N GLY A 804 -14.28 27.11 20.38
CA GLY A 804 -14.93 26.54 21.58
C GLY A 804 -16.13 25.63 21.27
N SER A 805 -16.43 25.42 20.00
CA SER A 805 -17.36 24.40 19.50
C SER A 805 -16.63 23.46 18.52
N ARG A 806 -17.30 22.42 18.03
CA ARG A 806 -16.72 21.44 17.09
C ARG A 806 -17.74 21.13 15.99
N ALA A 807 -17.35 21.34 14.73
CA ALA A 807 -18.09 20.89 13.57
C ALA A 807 -17.62 19.50 13.14
N VAL A 808 -18.58 18.60 12.91
CA VAL A 808 -18.36 17.21 12.46
C VAL A 808 -18.90 17.04 11.05
N LEU A 809 -18.05 16.67 10.10
CA LEU A 809 -18.44 16.28 8.75
C LEU A 809 -18.70 14.76 8.73
N ASP A 810 -19.98 14.37 8.80
CA ASP A 810 -20.43 12.98 8.65
C ASP A 810 -20.69 12.67 7.18
N LEU A 811 -19.76 11.96 6.56
CA LEU A 811 -19.73 11.64 5.14
C LEU A 811 -20.57 10.40 4.78
N SER A 812 -21.35 9.85 5.72
CA SER A 812 -22.13 8.62 5.49
C SER A 812 -23.18 8.74 4.38
N GLN A 813 -23.51 9.97 3.96
CA GLN A 813 -24.43 10.27 2.86
C GLN A 813 -23.72 10.83 1.61
N SER A 814 -22.38 10.93 1.61
CA SER A 814 -21.61 11.47 0.50
C SER A 814 -20.93 10.35 -0.32
N PRO A 815 -21.48 9.96 -1.48
CA PRO A 815 -20.90 8.89 -2.30
C PRO A 815 -19.61 9.32 -3.02
N ASP A 816 -19.30 10.62 -3.04
CA ASP A 816 -18.22 11.21 -3.83
C ASP A 816 -16.98 11.60 -3.00
N GLY A 817 -17.00 11.36 -1.69
CA GLY A 817 -15.90 11.71 -0.76
C GLY A 817 -16.27 12.84 0.21
N GLY A 818 -15.27 13.39 0.89
CA GLY A 818 -15.45 14.47 1.87
C GLY A 818 -14.98 15.82 1.39
N LEU A 819 -13.92 16.34 2.01
CA LEU A 819 -13.36 17.66 1.71
C LEU A 819 -12.18 17.53 0.73
N ILE A 820 -12.31 18.16 -0.44
CA ILE A 820 -11.29 18.12 -1.50
C ILE A 820 -10.77 19.54 -1.74
N LEU A 821 -9.49 19.76 -1.47
CA LEU A 821 -8.80 21.04 -1.69
C LEU A 821 -8.02 20.96 -3.01
N ARG A 822 -8.64 21.41 -4.11
CA ARG A 822 -7.96 21.57 -5.41
C ARG A 822 -7.45 23.00 -5.64
N GLY A 823 -7.93 23.96 -4.85
CA GLY A 823 -7.40 25.31 -4.82
C GLY A 823 -6.19 25.43 -3.89
N ASP A 824 -5.54 26.58 -3.98
CA ASP A 824 -4.30 26.88 -3.26
C ASP A 824 -4.56 27.79 -2.05
N TRP A 825 -3.64 27.78 -1.08
CA TRP A 825 -3.66 28.68 0.08
C TRP A 825 -4.94 28.62 0.93
N TRP A 826 -5.48 27.42 1.13
CA TRP A 826 -6.53 27.16 2.12
C TRP A 826 -5.95 26.83 3.48
N HIS A 827 -6.63 27.24 4.54
CA HIS A 827 -6.35 26.83 5.91
C HIS A 827 -7.58 26.16 6.52
N VAL A 828 -7.56 24.84 6.61
CA VAL A 828 -8.60 24.06 7.29
C VAL A 828 -8.21 23.91 8.75
N TYR A 829 -9.05 24.37 9.67
CA TYR A 829 -8.71 24.48 11.09
C TYR A 829 -9.78 23.91 12.02
N ASP A 830 -9.40 22.98 12.91
CA ASP A 830 -10.23 22.49 14.02
C ASP A 830 -11.56 21.84 13.58
N LEU A 831 -11.48 20.75 12.81
CA LEU A 831 -12.65 20.01 12.29
C LEU A 831 -12.58 18.51 12.64
N GLU A 832 -13.73 17.85 12.67
CA GLU A 832 -13.84 16.38 12.70
C GLU A 832 -14.44 15.87 11.38
N ILE A 833 -13.90 14.78 10.82
CA ILE A 833 -14.36 14.17 9.56
C ILE A 833 -14.51 12.66 9.76
N THR A 834 -15.68 12.10 9.42
CA THR A 834 -15.95 10.68 9.64
C THR A 834 -16.92 10.05 8.63
N GLY A 835 -16.92 8.72 8.53
CA GLY A 835 -17.97 7.96 7.87
C GLY A 835 -17.90 7.92 6.35
N SER A 836 -16.73 8.12 5.73
CA SER A 836 -16.61 8.05 4.27
C SER A 836 -17.05 6.69 3.69
N ALA A 837 -17.51 6.72 2.44
CA ALA A 837 -17.77 5.51 1.67
C ALA A 837 -16.45 4.80 1.28
N ASP A 838 -16.55 3.51 0.98
CA ASP A 838 -15.40 2.67 0.58
C ASP A 838 -14.69 3.26 -0.64
N LYS A 839 -13.36 3.43 -0.53
CA LYS A 839 -12.51 4.01 -1.59
C LYS A 839 -12.85 5.46 -1.95
N LYS A 840 -13.50 6.18 -1.04
CA LYS A 840 -13.78 7.62 -1.18
C LYS A 840 -13.01 8.37 -0.11
N LYS A 841 -12.15 9.28 -0.58
CA LYS A 841 -11.26 10.07 0.27
C LYS A 841 -12.08 10.97 1.20
N PRO A 842 -11.99 10.81 2.53
CA PRO A 842 -12.59 11.74 3.49
C PRO A 842 -11.99 13.14 3.40
N MET A 843 -10.67 13.23 3.22
CA MET A 843 -9.98 14.49 2.94
C MET A 843 -8.87 14.28 1.91
N LEU A 844 -8.89 15.08 0.85
CA LEU A 844 -7.92 15.02 -0.24
C LEU A 844 -7.36 16.41 -0.54
N VAL A 845 -6.05 16.57 -0.46
CA VAL A 845 -5.32 17.79 -0.82
C VAL A 845 -4.66 17.58 -2.19
N GLN A 846 -5.09 18.37 -3.18
CA GLN A 846 -4.63 18.31 -4.56
C GLN A 846 -4.04 19.64 -5.05
N GLY A 847 -4.33 20.76 -4.37
CA GLY A 847 -3.70 22.05 -4.62
C GLY A 847 -2.42 22.24 -3.81
N ASP A 848 -1.85 23.43 -3.94
CA ASP A 848 -0.58 23.82 -3.36
C ASP A 848 -0.74 24.72 -2.13
N HIS A 849 0.28 24.72 -1.27
CA HIS A 849 0.38 25.69 -0.16
C HIS A 849 -0.80 25.68 0.83
N ASN A 850 -1.53 24.56 0.92
CA ASN A 850 -2.64 24.41 1.86
C ASN A 850 -2.14 24.00 3.25
N VAL A 851 -2.86 24.44 4.28
CA VAL A 851 -2.64 24.09 5.69
C VAL A 851 -3.84 23.31 6.21
N VAL A 852 -3.61 22.10 6.71
CA VAL A 852 -4.60 21.26 7.39
C VAL A 852 -4.18 21.17 8.84
N GLU A 853 -4.93 21.81 9.74
CA GLU A 853 -4.52 21.99 11.12
C GLU A 853 -5.61 21.57 12.11
N ARG A 854 -5.24 20.78 13.13
CA ARG A 854 -6.18 20.31 14.18
C ARG A 854 -7.41 19.59 13.63
N VAL A 855 -7.24 18.90 12.50
CA VAL A 855 -8.28 18.06 11.90
C VAL A 855 -8.19 16.67 12.50
N GLU A 856 -9.34 16.11 12.88
CA GLU A 856 -9.47 14.72 13.31
C GLU A 856 -10.24 13.93 12.24
N SER A 857 -9.59 12.95 11.61
CA SER A 857 -10.19 12.13 10.57
C SER A 857 -10.30 10.68 11.04
N HIS A 858 -11.52 10.14 11.17
CA HIS A 858 -11.68 8.81 11.73
C HIS A 858 -12.85 7.99 11.20
N HIS A 859 -12.76 6.67 11.35
CA HIS A 859 -13.83 5.74 10.97
C HIS A 859 -14.28 5.91 9.51
N ASN A 860 -13.33 6.25 8.64
CA ASN A 860 -13.51 6.36 7.19
C ASN A 860 -13.14 5.03 6.52
N LYS A 861 -13.63 4.80 5.30
CA LYS A 861 -13.35 3.57 4.54
C LYS A 861 -12.27 3.77 3.47
N ASP A 862 -11.33 4.65 3.77
CA ASP A 862 -10.17 5.02 2.97
C ASP A 862 -9.20 5.82 3.86
N THR A 863 -8.02 6.18 3.36
CA THR A 863 -7.02 6.98 4.07
C THR A 863 -7.61 8.27 4.65
N GLY A 864 -7.33 8.56 5.92
CA GLY A 864 -7.94 9.67 6.66
C GLY A 864 -7.63 11.07 6.11
N ILE A 865 -6.36 11.38 5.82
CA ILE A 865 -5.94 12.63 5.17
C ILE A 865 -4.87 12.30 4.13
N GLN A 866 -5.15 12.56 2.86
CA GLN A 866 -4.25 12.24 1.75
C GLN A 866 -3.85 13.48 0.95
N ILE A 867 -2.57 13.60 0.62
CA ILE A 867 -2.03 14.52 -0.38
C ILE A 867 -1.74 13.70 -1.64
N SER A 868 -2.40 14.03 -2.76
CA SER A 868 -2.22 13.30 -4.03
C SER A 868 -2.91 14.05 -5.18
N GLY A 869 -2.20 14.21 -6.30
CA GLY A 869 -2.76 14.74 -7.55
C GLY A 869 -3.51 13.68 -8.35
N SER A 870 -3.70 13.92 -9.64
CA SER A 870 -4.22 12.92 -10.58
C SER A 870 -3.09 12.29 -11.39
N GLU A 871 -3.15 10.98 -11.67
CA GLU A 871 -2.18 10.31 -12.57
C GLU A 871 -2.29 10.77 -14.03
N SER A 872 -3.44 11.34 -14.40
CA SER A 872 -3.64 11.99 -15.71
C SER A 872 -3.07 13.40 -15.80
N GLU A 873 -2.64 13.98 -14.68
CA GLU A 873 -2.05 15.32 -14.64
C GLU A 873 -0.52 15.25 -14.70
N PRO A 874 0.14 16.17 -15.42
CA PRO A 874 1.59 16.22 -15.46
C PRO A 874 2.17 16.51 -14.06
N PRO A 875 3.41 16.07 -13.77
CA PRO A 875 4.05 16.28 -12.46
C PRO A 875 4.08 17.72 -11.96
N ALA A 876 4.08 18.70 -12.87
CA ALA A 876 4.05 20.13 -12.54
C ALA A 876 2.74 20.58 -11.86
N LEU A 877 1.68 19.77 -11.90
CA LEU A 877 0.40 20.03 -11.23
C LEU A 877 0.18 19.14 -10.00
N TRP A 878 1.17 18.33 -9.60
CA TRP A 878 1.06 17.52 -8.40
C TRP A 878 1.18 18.41 -7.15
N PRO A 879 0.35 18.15 -6.12
CA PRO A 879 0.27 19.00 -4.93
C PRO A 879 1.63 19.14 -4.25
N ALA A 880 2.03 20.39 -3.99
CA ALA A 880 3.30 20.77 -3.43
C ALA A 880 3.13 21.74 -2.26
N HIS A 881 4.14 21.78 -1.39
CA HIS A 881 4.23 22.77 -0.31
C HIS A 881 3.05 22.81 0.68
N ASN A 882 2.33 21.71 0.85
CA ASN A 882 1.23 21.61 1.82
C ASN A 882 1.76 21.25 3.22
N LEU A 883 1.06 21.73 4.26
CA LEU A 883 1.36 21.44 5.67
C LEU A 883 0.15 20.78 6.33
N VAL A 884 0.30 19.53 6.77
CA VAL A 884 -0.65 18.89 7.69
C VAL A 884 -0.04 18.93 9.08
N VAL A 885 -0.68 19.63 10.02
CA VAL A 885 -0.11 19.91 11.33
C VAL A 885 -1.10 19.70 12.48
N SER A 886 -0.62 19.25 13.64
CA SER A 886 -1.42 19.13 14.86
C SER A 886 -2.71 18.31 14.70
N SER A 887 -2.73 17.38 13.74
CA SER A 887 -3.91 16.64 13.31
C SER A 887 -3.86 15.19 13.77
N VAL A 888 -5.03 14.56 13.86
CA VAL A 888 -5.19 13.18 14.35
C VAL A 888 -5.93 12.36 13.30
N SER A 889 -5.44 11.16 12.99
CA SER A 889 -6.12 10.25 12.06
C SER A 889 -6.18 8.83 12.60
N HIS A 890 -7.38 8.27 12.75
CA HIS A 890 -7.52 6.99 13.45
C HIS A 890 -8.72 6.14 13.04
N HIS A 891 -8.64 4.83 13.25
CA HIS A 891 -9.76 3.90 13.03
C HIS A 891 -10.30 3.93 11.59
N ASN A 892 -9.51 4.40 10.62
CA ASN A 892 -9.87 4.29 9.22
C ASN A 892 -9.67 2.85 8.75
N ALA A 893 -10.68 2.31 8.05
CA ALA A 893 -10.72 0.92 7.64
C ALA A 893 -11.53 0.71 6.36
N ASP A 894 -10.83 0.44 5.25
CA ASP A 894 -11.43 -0.04 4.01
C ASP A 894 -11.82 -1.53 4.12
N VAL A 895 -12.62 -2.03 3.17
CA VAL A 895 -13.11 -3.42 3.20
C VAL A 895 -11.98 -4.45 2.99
N GLY A 896 -10.93 -4.11 2.26
CA GLY A 896 -9.78 -4.97 1.97
C GLY A 896 -8.77 -5.02 3.12
N GLY A 897 -8.74 -3.98 3.94
CA GLY A 897 -7.79 -3.80 5.04
C GLY A 897 -6.38 -3.48 4.55
N ASN A 898 -6.23 -2.89 3.37
CA ASN A 898 -4.94 -2.72 2.71
C ASN A 898 -4.78 -1.36 2.01
N ASP A 899 -5.74 -0.43 2.20
CA ASP A 899 -5.73 0.87 1.53
C ASP A 899 -5.90 2.04 2.53
N ALA A 900 -6.55 1.82 3.69
CA ALA A 900 -6.92 2.89 4.62
C ALA A 900 -5.84 3.18 5.69
N ASP A 901 -5.00 4.17 5.39
CA ASP A 901 -4.01 4.72 6.32
C ASP A 901 -4.55 5.83 7.22
N GLY A 902 -3.76 6.24 8.20
CA GLY A 902 -3.95 7.50 8.90
C GLY A 902 -3.72 8.70 7.98
N PHE A 903 -2.48 8.86 7.53
CA PHE A 903 -2.05 9.92 6.64
C PHE A 903 -1.35 9.34 5.40
N ALA A 904 -1.46 10.03 4.27
CA ALA A 904 -0.66 9.66 3.10
C ALA A 904 -0.23 10.86 2.27
N ALA A 905 0.95 10.75 1.69
CA ALA A 905 1.37 11.56 0.55
C ALA A 905 2.01 10.61 -0.47
N LYS A 906 1.16 10.09 -1.37
CA LYS A 906 1.49 8.95 -2.25
C LYS A 906 1.02 9.13 -3.69
N LEU A 907 1.59 8.33 -4.58
CA LEU A 907 1.33 8.25 -6.03
C LEU A 907 1.83 9.44 -6.85
N THR A 908 1.22 10.61 -6.68
CA THR A 908 1.39 11.80 -7.53
C THR A 908 1.55 13.03 -6.63
N VAL A 909 2.76 13.22 -6.11
CA VAL A 909 3.04 14.22 -5.07
C VAL A 909 4.21 15.09 -5.50
N GLY A 910 4.02 16.41 -5.43
CA GLY A 910 5.06 17.41 -5.67
C GLY A 910 5.98 17.61 -4.45
N ASP A 911 6.96 18.49 -4.59
CA ASP A 911 7.94 18.72 -3.53
C ASP A 911 7.40 19.54 -2.34
N GLY A 912 8.04 19.39 -1.18
CA GLY A 912 7.90 20.32 -0.06
C GLY A 912 6.68 20.10 0.82
N ASN A 913 6.00 18.95 0.69
CA ASN A 913 4.89 18.58 1.58
C ASN A 913 5.41 18.14 2.96
N VAL A 914 4.75 18.59 4.03
CA VAL A 914 5.16 18.37 5.41
C VAL A 914 3.99 17.88 6.27
N PHE A 915 4.24 16.82 7.05
CA PHE A 915 3.41 16.40 8.17
C PHE A 915 4.14 16.73 9.46
N ARG A 916 3.55 17.55 10.34
CA ARG A 916 4.18 17.99 11.60
C ARG A 916 3.28 17.77 12.81
N SER A 917 3.80 17.26 13.92
CA SER A 917 3.04 17.19 15.18
C SER A 917 1.70 16.46 15.07
N ASN A 918 1.64 15.42 14.24
CA ASN A 918 0.43 14.66 13.98
C ASN A 918 0.41 13.33 14.73
N ILE A 919 -0.77 12.75 14.93
CA ILE A 919 -0.95 11.45 15.60
C ILE A 919 -1.77 10.52 14.70
N ALA A 920 -1.22 9.35 14.36
CA ALA A 920 -1.96 8.30 13.64
C ALA A 920 -2.07 7.03 14.47
N TYR A 921 -3.28 6.50 14.64
CA TYR A 921 -3.45 5.26 15.40
C TYR A 921 -4.64 4.40 15.02
N ASN A 922 -4.50 3.08 15.23
CA ASN A 922 -5.57 2.11 14.92
C ASN A 922 -6.15 2.26 13.50
N ASN A 923 -5.39 2.76 12.54
CA ASN A 923 -5.76 2.66 11.13
C ASN A 923 -5.51 1.22 10.68
N ILE A 924 -6.36 0.69 9.80
CA ILE A 924 -6.30 -0.74 9.47
C ILE A 924 -5.01 -1.10 8.76
N ASP A 925 -4.50 -0.22 7.89
CA ASP A 925 -3.26 -0.44 7.14
C ASP A 925 -2.08 0.23 7.85
N ASP A 926 -1.71 1.47 7.51
CA ASP A 926 -0.57 2.14 8.13
C ASP A 926 -0.93 3.43 8.87
N GLY A 927 -0.02 3.89 9.74
CA GLY A 927 -0.07 5.25 10.28
C GLY A 927 0.19 6.29 9.19
N TRP A 928 1.29 6.10 8.45
CA TRP A 928 1.68 6.90 7.29
C TRP A 928 2.03 6.03 6.09
N ASP A 929 1.59 6.43 4.90
CA ASP A 929 1.99 5.83 3.62
C ASP A 929 2.50 6.87 2.60
N LEU A 930 3.77 6.74 2.21
CA LEU A 930 4.45 7.54 1.19
C LEU A 930 4.76 6.73 -0.09
N TYR A 931 3.89 5.80 -0.44
CA TYR A 931 4.07 4.91 -1.59
C TYR A 931 4.28 5.66 -2.92
N ALA A 932 5.42 5.39 -3.56
CA ALA A 932 5.72 5.76 -4.94
C ALA A 932 5.59 4.54 -5.86
N LYS A 933 5.07 4.75 -7.06
CA LYS A 933 4.76 3.70 -8.02
C LYS A 933 5.59 3.86 -9.28
N SER A 934 6.22 2.79 -9.75
CA SER A 934 7.06 2.77 -10.95
C SER A 934 6.37 3.28 -12.21
N THR A 935 5.04 3.16 -12.31
CA THR A 935 4.28 3.65 -13.47
C THR A 935 4.06 5.17 -13.46
N THR A 936 4.07 5.83 -12.29
CA THR A 936 4.01 7.30 -12.20
C THR A 936 5.39 7.92 -12.00
N GLY A 937 6.37 7.11 -11.58
CA GLY A 937 7.75 7.52 -11.33
C GLY A 937 7.99 7.98 -9.89
N PRO A 938 9.17 8.57 -9.64
CA PRO A 938 9.51 9.19 -8.36
C PRO A 938 8.51 10.30 -7.97
N ILE A 939 8.26 10.44 -6.66
CA ILE A 939 7.46 11.53 -6.10
C ILE A 939 8.35 12.53 -5.38
N GLY A 940 7.84 13.74 -5.18
CA GLY A 940 8.54 14.80 -4.44
C GLY A 940 8.83 14.42 -2.99
N ARG A 941 9.84 15.07 -2.43
CA ARG A 941 10.26 14.80 -1.05
C ARG A 941 9.18 15.21 -0.06
N VAL A 942 8.90 14.29 0.85
CA VAL A 942 7.97 14.48 1.98
C VAL A 942 8.73 14.45 3.30
N ILE A 943 8.40 15.38 4.20
CA ILE A 943 8.95 15.43 5.55
C ILE A 943 7.85 15.07 6.53
N VAL A 944 8.08 14.06 7.37
CA VAL A 944 7.26 13.74 8.53
C VAL A 944 8.08 14.09 9.77
N GLU A 945 7.61 15.03 10.58
CA GLU A 945 8.33 15.49 11.75
C GLU A 945 7.45 15.64 13.00
N ASP A 946 8.06 15.51 14.18
CA ASP A 946 7.40 15.69 15.48
C ASP A 946 6.14 14.83 15.69
N SER A 947 6.01 13.72 14.96
CA SER A 947 4.74 12.98 14.81
C SER A 947 4.79 11.60 15.46
N VAL A 948 3.61 11.03 15.71
CA VAL A 948 3.47 9.77 16.45
C VAL A 948 2.57 8.77 15.72
N ALA A 949 3.05 7.55 15.51
CA ALA A 949 2.30 6.45 14.91
C ALA A 949 2.18 5.27 15.87
N TYR A 950 0.96 4.89 16.28
CA TYR A 950 0.82 3.76 17.20
C TYR A 950 -0.39 2.85 16.97
N ASP A 951 -0.30 1.59 17.37
CA ASP A 951 -1.38 0.60 17.29
C ASP A 951 -2.02 0.50 15.88
N ASN A 952 -1.32 0.86 14.79
CA ASN A 952 -1.81 0.67 13.42
C ASN A 952 -1.69 -0.81 12.98
N GLY A 953 -2.51 -1.22 12.03
CA GLY A 953 -2.63 -2.61 11.59
C GLY A 953 -3.76 -3.38 12.27
N TRP A 954 -4.46 -2.76 13.22
CA TRP A 954 -5.63 -3.32 13.89
C TRP A 954 -6.56 -2.24 14.41
N LEU A 955 -7.84 -2.59 14.48
CA LEU A 955 -8.88 -1.74 15.04
C LEU A 955 -9.10 -2.08 16.51
N SER A 956 -9.16 -1.06 17.38
CA SER A 956 -9.41 -1.26 18.81
C SER A 956 -10.77 -1.94 19.10
N GLY A 957 -11.76 -1.74 18.22
CA GLY A 957 -13.10 -2.33 18.32
C GLY A 957 -13.22 -3.73 17.71
N ASP A 958 -12.31 -4.14 16.84
CA ASP A 958 -12.26 -5.48 16.23
C ASP A 958 -10.83 -5.84 15.82
N THR A 959 -10.07 -6.37 16.78
CA THR A 959 -8.68 -6.79 16.56
C THR A 959 -8.54 -8.06 15.71
N SER A 960 -9.64 -8.59 15.14
CA SER A 960 -9.61 -9.74 14.23
C SER A 960 -9.38 -9.34 12.77
N VAL A 961 -9.61 -8.07 12.45
CA VAL A 961 -9.30 -7.47 11.15
C VAL A 961 -7.92 -6.85 11.24
N THR A 962 -7.04 -7.19 10.30
CA THR A 962 -5.66 -6.71 10.27
C THR A 962 -5.25 -6.28 8.86
N GLY A 963 -4.49 -5.20 8.75
CA GLY A 963 -3.79 -4.80 7.52
C GLY A 963 -2.29 -5.03 7.61
N GLU A 964 -1.48 -4.23 6.90
CA GLU A 964 -0.02 -4.36 6.98
C GLU A 964 0.52 -3.89 8.32
N GLY A 965 0.06 -2.76 8.82
CA GLY A 965 0.32 -2.33 10.19
C GLY A 965 1.65 -1.68 10.44
N ASN A 966 2.14 -0.85 9.51
CA ASN A 966 3.34 -0.06 9.73
C ASN A 966 3.02 1.25 10.45
N GLY A 967 3.97 1.73 11.26
CA GLY A 967 3.88 3.08 11.83
C GLY A 967 4.11 4.13 10.73
N PHE A 968 5.31 4.10 10.15
CA PHE A 968 5.74 4.99 9.06
C PHE A 968 6.22 4.18 7.85
N LYS A 969 5.43 4.13 6.78
CA LYS A 969 5.79 3.57 5.47
C LYS A 969 6.30 4.69 4.56
N LEU A 970 7.61 4.67 4.27
CA LEU A 970 8.35 5.79 3.70
C LEU A 970 8.80 5.57 2.25
N GLY A 971 8.05 4.82 1.44
CA GLY A 971 8.39 4.57 0.04
C GLY A 971 7.57 3.47 -0.61
N GLY A 972 7.93 3.10 -1.84
CA GLY A 972 7.27 2.05 -2.63
C GLY A 972 8.07 1.67 -3.88
N GLU A 973 7.89 0.43 -4.37
CA GLU A 973 8.39 -0.10 -5.66
C GLU A 973 9.87 0.18 -6.01
N SER A 974 10.73 0.33 -5.00
CA SER A 974 12.13 0.72 -5.20
C SER A 974 12.32 2.08 -5.89
N MET A 975 11.33 2.98 -5.78
CA MET A 975 11.38 4.33 -6.31
C MET A 975 12.00 5.31 -5.31
N PRO A 976 12.93 6.17 -5.75
CA PRO A 976 13.52 7.20 -4.91
C PRO A 976 12.49 8.28 -4.55
N GLY A 977 12.66 8.87 -3.37
CA GLY A 977 11.83 9.98 -2.89
C GLY A 977 12.53 10.89 -1.86
N ASP A 978 13.72 10.52 -1.38
CA ASP A 978 14.49 11.27 -0.36
C ASP A 978 13.65 11.68 0.87
N HIS A 979 12.68 10.83 1.24
CA HIS A 979 11.74 11.13 2.34
C HIS A 979 12.48 11.22 3.68
N VAL A 980 12.01 12.12 4.55
CA VAL A 980 12.62 12.34 5.87
C VAL A 980 11.62 12.09 6.97
N LEU A 981 11.98 11.20 7.88
CA LEU A 981 11.30 11.03 9.16
C LEU A 981 12.18 11.62 10.27
N ARG A 982 11.69 12.70 10.90
CA ARG A 982 12.42 13.46 11.92
C ARG A 982 11.67 13.48 13.24
N ASN A 983 12.39 13.38 14.35
CA ASN A 983 11.90 13.63 15.70
C ASN A 983 10.54 12.95 15.97
N SER A 984 10.37 11.69 15.59
CA SER A 984 9.06 11.03 15.56
C SER A 984 9.08 9.72 16.35
N VAL A 985 7.92 9.31 16.85
CA VAL A 985 7.76 8.16 17.74
C VAL A 985 6.83 7.12 17.14
N SER A 986 7.19 5.84 17.19
CA SER A 986 6.30 4.73 16.80
C SER A 986 6.23 3.62 17.85
N PHE A 987 5.04 3.14 18.19
CA PHE A 987 4.89 2.01 19.13
C PHE A 987 3.62 1.17 18.92
N GLY A 988 3.64 -0.12 19.30
CA GLY A 988 2.45 -0.98 19.28
C GLY A 988 1.86 -1.30 17.89
N ASN A 989 2.50 -0.85 16.80
CA ASN A 989 2.05 -1.16 15.45
C ASN A 989 2.25 -2.65 15.15
N LEU A 990 1.33 -3.24 14.37
CA LEU A 990 1.30 -4.69 14.06
C LEU A 990 2.58 -5.20 13.41
N ALA A 991 3.16 -4.46 12.47
CA ALA A 991 4.36 -4.84 11.77
C ALA A 991 5.54 -3.93 12.14
N THR A 992 5.96 -3.05 11.24
CA THR A 992 7.20 -2.28 11.42
C THR A 992 6.89 -0.87 11.92
N GLY A 993 7.57 -0.41 12.96
CA GLY A 993 7.48 0.98 13.40
C GLY A 993 7.87 1.96 12.29
N VAL A 994 9.02 1.72 11.64
CA VAL A 994 9.52 2.51 10.49
C VAL A 994 10.00 1.60 9.38
N THR A 995 9.42 1.72 8.18
CA THR A 995 9.82 0.95 7.01
C THR A 995 10.11 1.86 5.81
N SER A 996 11.22 1.58 5.13
CA SER A 996 11.52 2.15 3.80
C SER A 996 10.54 1.68 2.73
N ASN A 997 9.90 0.52 2.93
CA ASN A 997 8.99 -0.11 1.97
C ASN A 997 9.55 -0.15 0.54
N SER A 998 10.81 -0.59 0.43
CA SER A 998 11.59 -0.60 -0.80
C SER A 998 12.13 0.76 -1.26
N GLY A 999 11.71 1.90 -0.73
CA GLY A 999 12.33 3.20 -1.04
C GLY A 999 13.85 3.15 -0.80
N PRO A 1000 14.70 3.56 -1.75
CA PRO A 1000 16.15 3.34 -1.66
C PRO A 1000 16.92 4.40 -0.84
N ASP A 1001 16.30 5.53 -0.50
CA ASP A 1001 17.01 6.76 -0.09
C ASP A 1001 16.37 7.50 1.10
N VAL A 1002 15.67 6.79 1.98
CA VAL A 1002 15.02 7.34 3.18
C VAL A 1002 16.04 7.89 4.21
N GLN A 1003 15.71 9.03 4.83
CA GLN A 1003 16.50 9.67 5.90
C GLN A 1003 15.78 9.64 7.24
N LEU A 1004 16.45 9.16 8.29
CA LEU A 1004 15.94 9.10 9.67
C LEU A 1004 16.73 10.04 10.58
N GLU A 1005 16.03 10.89 11.35
CA GLU A 1005 16.66 11.86 12.25
C GLU A 1005 15.93 11.85 13.61
N ASN A 1006 16.61 11.48 14.71
CA ASN A 1006 16.03 11.46 16.06
C ASN A 1006 14.72 10.66 16.17
N VAL A 1007 14.69 9.42 15.70
CA VAL A 1007 13.46 8.59 15.68
C VAL A 1007 13.44 7.60 16.83
N THR A 1008 12.31 7.47 17.53
CA THR A 1008 12.12 6.48 18.61
C THR A 1008 11.09 5.44 18.19
N SER A 1009 11.47 4.17 18.09
CA SER A 1009 10.57 3.04 17.76
C SER A 1009 10.60 2.00 18.89
N VAL A 1010 9.47 1.76 19.54
CA VAL A 1010 9.38 0.90 20.74
C VAL A 1010 8.21 -0.06 20.66
N GLY A 1011 8.42 -1.36 20.85
CA GLY A 1011 7.33 -2.32 21.03
C GLY A 1011 6.42 -2.54 19.80
N ASN A 1012 6.90 -2.24 18.60
CA ASN A 1012 6.31 -2.72 17.34
C ASN A 1012 6.80 -4.16 17.07
N ASP A 1013 6.22 -4.94 16.14
CA ASP A 1013 6.82 -6.27 15.81
C ASP A 1013 8.28 -6.11 15.39
N ARG A 1014 8.56 -5.14 14.51
CA ARG A 1014 9.92 -4.71 14.17
C ARG A 1014 10.07 -3.22 14.40
N GLY A 1015 11.22 -2.79 14.93
CA GLY A 1015 11.50 -1.38 15.15
C GLY A 1015 11.69 -0.62 13.83
N VAL A 1016 12.71 -1.02 13.07
CA VAL A 1016 13.12 -0.38 11.81
C VAL A 1016 13.40 -1.40 10.69
N ARG A 1017 12.99 -1.08 9.46
CA ARG A 1017 13.27 -1.86 8.23
C ARG A 1017 13.69 -0.96 7.06
N LEU A 1018 14.99 -0.95 6.76
CA LEU A 1018 15.59 -0.27 5.61
C LEU A 1018 16.09 -1.31 4.59
N GLU A 1019 15.29 -1.57 3.56
CA GLU A 1019 15.58 -2.58 2.54
C GLU A 1019 15.02 -2.15 1.18
N THR A 1020 15.66 -2.55 0.10
CA THR A 1020 15.20 -2.27 -1.26
C THR A 1020 15.70 -3.33 -2.24
N ASN A 1021 14.99 -3.47 -3.36
CA ASN A 1021 15.48 -4.21 -4.52
C ASN A 1021 16.30 -3.35 -5.47
N ALA A 1022 16.36 -2.02 -5.30
CA ALA A 1022 17.23 -1.14 -6.07
C ALA A 1022 18.70 -1.59 -5.99
N ALA A 1023 19.47 -1.32 -7.04
CA ALA A 1023 20.87 -1.72 -7.14
C ALA A 1023 21.77 -1.05 -6.08
N ALA A 1024 21.42 0.16 -5.66
CA ALA A 1024 22.11 0.93 -4.63
C ALA A 1024 21.12 1.53 -3.63
N THR A 1025 21.61 1.85 -2.43
CA THR A 1025 20.87 2.61 -1.40
C THR A 1025 21.54 3.96 -1.16
N ALA A 1026 20.79 4.88 -0.53
CA ALA A 1026 21.28 6.13 0.02
C ALA A 1026 20.63 6.43 1.38
N PHE A 1027 20.43 5.38 2.19
CA PHE A 1027 19.84 5.51 3.52
C PHE A 1027 20.71 6.34 4.46
N GLY A 1028 20.11 7.30 5.14
CA GLY A 1028 20.74 8.05 6.23
C GLY A 1028 20.01 7.84 7.54
N ALA A 1029 20.75 7.77 8.64
CA ALA A 1029 20.17 7.69 9.97
C ALA A 1029 21.06 8.36 11.01
N THR A 1030 20.49 9.24 11.82
CA THR A 1030 21.12 9.84 13.00
C THR A 1030 20.12 9.88 14.15
N GLY A 1031 20.57 9.60 15.37
CA GLY A 1031 19.72 9.62 16.56
C GLY A 1031 18.58 8.58 16.58
N VAL A 1032 18.67 7.46 15.87
CA VAL A 1032 17.62 6.43 15.91
C VAL A 1032 17.68 5.65 17.22
N LEU A 1033 16.52 5.32 17.81
CA LEU A 1033 16.37 4.44 18.96
C LEU A 1033 15.32 3.38 18.63
N SER A 1034 15.74 2.12 18.53
CA SER A 1034 14.88 0.95 18.36
C SER A 1034 14.97 0.07 19.60
N TRP A 1035 13.84 -0.21 20.26
CA TRP A 1035 13.83 -0.94 21.53
C TRP A 1035 12.59 -1.83 21.70
N GLN A 1036 12.74 -2.93 22.43
CA GLN A 1036 11.66 -3.87 22.78
C GLN A 1036 10.80 -4.41 21.62
N SER A 1037 11.32 -4.42 20.40
CA SER A 1037 10.65 -5.11 19.29
C SER A 1037 11.06 -6.59 19.26
N PRO A 1038 10.12 -7.54 19.12
CA PRO A 1038 10.44 -8.97 19.06
C PRO A 1038 11.28 -9.34 17.83
N SER A 1039 11.01 -8.72 16.68
CA SER A 1039 11.83 -8.84 15.47
C SER A 1039 13.00 -7.86 15.50
N LEU A 1040 14.15 -8.33 15.02
CA LEU A 1040 15.35 -7.50 14.84
C LEU A 1040 15.13 -6.43 13.78
N ASP A 1041 15.83 -5.31 13.87
CA ASP A 1041 15.87 -4.35 12.77
C ASP A 1041 16.48 -4.99 11.51
N ALA A 1042 15.99 -4.62 10.33
CA ALA A 1042 16.56 -5.03 9.04
C ALA A 1042 17.20 -3.83 8.36
N LEU A 1043 18.51 -3.90 8.10
CA LEU A 1043 19.30 -2.82 7.51
C LEU A 1043 20.11 -3.40 6.34
N SER A 1044 19.49 -3.44 5.17
CA SER A 1044 20.05 -4.03 3.94
C SER A 1044 20.73 -2.95 3.09
N LEU A 1045 21.86 -2.44 3.58
CA LEU A 1045 22.61 -1.35 2.93
C LEU A 1045 23.31 -1.83 1.65
N LYS A 1046 23.10 -1.12 0.54
CA LYS A 1046 23.79 -1.30 -0.76
C LYS A 1046 24.56 -0.05 -1.14
N GLN A 1047 25.18 0.60 -0.16
CA GLN A 1047 25.90 1.86 -0.30
C GLN A 1047 27.31 1.76 0.28
N ALA A 1048 28.23 2.58 -0.23
CA ALA A 1048 29.61 2.59 0.24
C ALA A 1048 29.75 3.16 1.67
N ASP A 1049 28.92 4.14 2.02
CA ASP A 1049 28.91 4.76 3.36
C ASP A 1049 27.97 4.01 4.30
N THR A 1050 28.53 3.17 5.16
CA THR A 1050 27.78 2.42 6.18
C THR A 1050 27.87 3.06 7.58
N SER A 1051 28.28 4.34 7.66
CA SER A 1051 28.53 5.03 8.93
C SER A 1051 27.33 5.03 9.88
N LEU A 1052 26.09 4.99 9.36
CA LEU A 1052 24.86 4.91 10.15
C LEU A 1052 24.81 3.69 11.10
N LEU A 1053 25.50 2.60 10.78
CA LEU A 1053 25.59 1.41 11.63
C LEU A 1053 26.51 1.63 12.84
N THR A 1054 27.44 2.56 12.71
CA THR A 1054 28.49 2.85 13.71
C THR A 1054 28.31 4.20 14.40
N ASP A 1055 27.38 5.02 13.94
CA ASP A 1055 27.06 6.30 14.55
C ASP A 1055 26.55 6.04 15.98
N PRO A 1056 27.24 6.53 17.02
CA PRO A 1056 26.88 6.25 18.42
C PRO A 1056 25.58 6.92 18.85
N SER A 1057 25.02 7.83 18.04
CA SER A 1057 23.68 8.37 18.25
C SER A 1057 22.58 7.37 17.91
N ASN A 1058 22.86 6.38 17.06
CA ASN A 1058 21.93 5.34 16.68
C ASN A 1058 22.02 4.13 17.61
N VAL A 1059 20.86 3.64 18.05
CA VAL A 1059 20.68 2.44 18.86
C VAL A 1059 19.72 1.51 18.14
N TRP A 1060 20.28 0.48 17.51
CA TRP A 1060 19.56 -0.51 16.73
C TRP A 1060 19.24 -1.77 17.55
N ASN A 1061 18.13 -2.43 17.24
CA ASN A 1061 17.77 -3.75 17.76
C ASN A 1061 18.32 -4.86 16.85
N LEU A 1062 19.62 -5.16 16.97
CA LEU A 1062 20.32 -6.17 16.13
C LEU A 1062 20.58 -7.50 16.87
N GLY A 1063 19.88 -7.77 17.97
CA GLY A 1063 19.97 -9.04 18.73
C GLY A 1063 21.07 -9.08 19.79
N GLY A 1064 21.84 -8.00 19.95
CA GLY A 1064 22.78 -7.80 21.05
C GLY A 1064 22.09 -7.30 22.33
N ALA A 1065 22.85 -7.22 23.43
CA ALA A 1065 22.36 -6.59 24.66
C ALA A 1065 22.06 -5.11 24.39
N SER A 1066 20.79 -4.71 24.47
CA SER A 1066 20.41 -3.31 24.27
C SER A 1066 20.99 -2.44 25.40
N PRO A 1067 21.63 -1.30 25.08
CA PRO A 1067 22.06 -0.34 26.09
C PRO A 1067 20.89 0.46 26.67
N VAL A 1068 19.69 0.34 26.09
CA VAL A 1068 18.48 1.05 26.51
C VAL A 1068 17.85 0.32 27.67
N THR A 1069 17.64 1.05 28.76
CA THR A 1069 16.96 0.59 29.97
C THR A 1069 15.71 1.43 30.20
N ALA A 1070 14.74 0.92 30.96
CA ALA A 1070 13.46 1.60 31.16
C ALA A 1070 13.60 3.02 31.78
N ASP A 1071 14.67 3.29 32.54
CA ASP A 1071 14.97 4.61 33.12
C ASP A 1071 15.42 5.67 32.09
N TRP A 1072 15.72 5.27 30.85
CA TRP A 1072 15.86 6.20 29.73
C TRP A 1072 14.54 6.91 29.43
N PHE A 1073 13.41 6.35 29.83
CA PHE A 1073 12.08 6.91 29.59
C PHE A 1073 11.43 7.35 30.90
N VAL A 1074 10.62 8.41 30.84
CA VAL A 1074 9.77 8.83 31.95
C VAL A 1074 8.72 7.74 32.26
N SER A 1075 8.13 7.14 31.22
CA SER A 1075 7.24 5.99 31.31
C SER A 1075 7.37 5.09 30.07
N THR A 1076 7.17 3.79 30.27
CA THR A 1076 7.08 2.77 29.20
C THR A 1076 5.72 2.08 29.19
N ASP A 1077 4.70 2.72 29.76
CA ASP A 1077 3.33 2.20 29.84
C ASP A 1077 2.59 2.39 28.50
N LEU A 1078 2.92 1.52 27.54
CA LEU A 1078 2.34 1.53 26.18
C LEU A 1078 0.82 1.27 26.17
N ASP A 1079 0.24 0.70 27.22
CA ASP A 1079 -1.18 0.35 27.30
C ASP A 1079 -2.01 1.41 28.04
N GLY A 1080 -1.42 2.07 29.05
CA GLY A 1080 -2.14 2.99 29.94
C GLY A 1080 -2.05 4.47 29.58
N ILE A 1081 -1.07 4.88 28.76
CA ILE A 1081 -0.86 6.28 28.36
C ILE A 1081 -1.09 6.43 26.86
N ARG A 1082 -1.75 7.52 26.44
CA ARG A 1082 -2.02 7.80 25.03
C ARG A 1082 -1.62 9.24 24.69
N PRO A 1083 -0.89 9.47 23.59
CA PRO A 1083 -0.54 10.81 23.13
C PRO A 1083 -1.78 11.64 22.79
N THR A 1084 -1.69 12.96 22.96
CA THR A 1084 -2.74 13.90 22.56
C THR A 1084 -2.15 15.17 21.94
N ILE A 1085 -2.92 15.89 21.15
CA ILE A 1085 -2.54 17.23 20.70
C ILE A 1085 -2.73 18.24 21.84
N ALA A 1086 -1.66 18.91 22.24
CA ALA A 1086 -1.65 19.91 23.29
C ALA A 1086 -2.34 21.22 22.87
N ALA A 1087 -2.48 22.14 23.83
CA ALA A 1087 -3.05 23.47 23.57
C ALA A 1087 -2.22 24.27 22.57
N ASP A 1088 -0.89 24.16 22.63
CA ASP A 1088 0.04 24.76 21.68
C ASP A 1088 0.14 24.01 20.34
N GLY A 1089 -0.59 22.90 20.17
CA GLY A 1089 -0.60 22.10 18.95
C GLY A 1089 0.52 21.07 18.84
N SER A 1090 1.49 21.04 19.75
CA SER A 1090 2.47 19.94 19.78
C SER A 1090 1.83 18.63 20.22
N VAL A 1091 2.51 17.50 20.00
CA VAL A 1091 2.12 16.22 20.59
C VAL A 1091 2.60 16.16 22.04
N ASP A 1092 1.65 16.02 22.97
CA ASP A 1092 1.90 15.70 24.38
C ASP A 1092 1.87 14.18 24.56
N MET A 1093 3.02 13.62 24.94
CA MET A 1093 3.18 12.19 25.19
C MET A 1093 2.77 11.79 26.60
N HIS A 1094 2.45 12.74 27.49
CA HIS A 1094 2.10 12.50 28.90
C HIS A 1094 3.17 11.68 29.63
N GLY A 1095 4.45 11.89 29.31
CA GLY A 1095 5.57 11.11 29.85
C GLY A 1095 5.80 9.75 29.18
N LEU A 1096 4.95 9.31 28.25
CA LEU A 1096 5.14 8.05 27.52
C LEU A 1096 6.32 8.17 26.55
N LEU A 1097 7.33 7.32 26.70
CA LEU A 1097 8.52 7.30 25.84
C LEU A 1097 9.29 8.64 25.75
N GLU A 1098 8.99 9.60 26.64
CA GLU A 1098 9.77 10.82 26.78
C GLU A 1098 11.12 10.49 27.41
N LEU A 1099 12.20 10.93 26.75
CA LEU A 1099 13.55 10.59 27.17
C LEU A 1099 14.02 11.42 28.36
N THR A 1100 14.60 10.75 29.36
CA THR A 1100 15.24 11.38 30.53
C THR A 1100 16.71 11.69 30.23
N ASP A 1101 17.38 12.36 31.18
CA ASP A 1101 18.83 12.60 31.13
C ASP A 1101 19.68 11.30 31.19
N ALA A 1102 19.07 10.15 31.47
CA ALA A 1102 19.76 8.85 31.40
C ALA A 1102 20.02 8.42 29.95
N ALA A 1103 19.18 8.85 29.00
CA ALA A 1103 19.39 8.62 27.59
C ALA A 1103 20.43 9.60 27.02
N PRO A 1104 21.31 9.16 26.08
CA PRO A 1104 22.20 10.07 25.36
C PRO A 1104 21.43 11.20 24.68
N ALA A 1105 21.95 12.43 24.77
CA ALA A 1105 21.27 13.63 24.26
C ALA A 1105 21.06 13.62 22.74
N ALA A 1106 21.87 12.87 21.99
CA ALA A 1106 21.80 12.76 20.54
C ALA A 1106 20.92 11.59 20.05
N THR A 1107 20.28 10.84 20.94
CA THR A 1107 19.55 9.60 20.60
C THR A 1107 18.07 9.74 20.90
N GLY A 1108 17.23 9.32 19.95
CA GLY A 1108 15.78 9.23 20.05
C GLY A 1108 15.06 10.58 19.98
N ALA A 1109 13.75 10.50 19.73
CA ALA A 1109 12.86 11.64 19.61
C ALA A 1109 12.68 12.41 20.93
N ARG A 1110 12.62 13.73 20.82
CA ARG A 1110 12.28 14.69 21.89
C ARG A 1110 11.28 15.68 21.31
N LEU A 1111 10.00 15.31 21.37
CA LEU A 1111 8.91 16.16 20.91
C LEU A 1111 8.88 17.44 21.76
N GLY A 1112 8.78 18.58 21.11
CA GLY A 1112 8.82 19.89 21.73
C GLY A 1112 7.57 20.72 21.45
N ALA A 1113 7.35 21.73 22.28
CA ALA A 1113 6.30 22.71 22.09
C ALA A 1113 6.46 23.44 20.74
N ILE A 1114 5.33 23.77 20.10
CA ILE A 1114 5.33 24.67 18.96
C ILE A 1114 5.53 26.10 19.51
N GLU A 1115 6.64 26.75 19.15
CA GLU A 1115 6.99 28.07 19.71
C GLU A 1115 5.95 29.16 19.40
N GLN A 1116 5.27 29.02 18.27
CA GLN A 1116 4.25 29.96 17.78
C GLN A 1116 3.00 29.17 17.39
N PRO A 1117 2.18 28.76 18.37
CA PRO A 1117 0.93 28.07 18.08
C PRO A 1117 0.00 28.99 17.29
N THR A 1118 -0.73 28.42 16.33
CA THR A 1118 -1.74 29.16 15.57
C THR A 1118 -2.83 29.66 16.51
N VAL A 1119 -3.12 30.96 16.42
CA VAL A 1119 -4.27 31.59 17.08
C VAL A 1119 -5.10 32.28 16.01
N ILE A 1120 -6.30 31.75 15.76
CA ILE A 1120 -7.25 32.33 14.81
C ILE A 1120 -8.34 33.04 15.62
N GLU A 1121 -8.45 34.36 15.43
CA GLU A 1121 -9.59 35.14 15.93
C GLU A 1121 -10.69 35.16 14.87
N VAL A 1122 -11.95 35.05 15.29
CA VAL A 1122 -13.10 35.18 14.39
C VAL A 1122 -13.17 36.61 13.88
N LEU A 1123 -13.14 36.77 12.56
CA LEU A 1123 -13.27 38.06 11.89
C LEU A 1123 -14.69 38.64 12.07
N PRO A 1124 -14.89 39.94 11.81
CA PRO A 1124 -16.24 40.51 11.78
C PRO A 1124 -17.15 39.73 10.83
N GLU A 1125 -18.37 39.47 11.25
CA GLU A 1125 -19.39 38.83 10.41
C GLU A 1125 -19.59 39.57 9.08
N VAL A 1126 -19.91 38.83 8.02
CA VAL A 1126 -20.26 39.42 6.71
C VAL A 1126 -21.39 40.43 6.84
N THR A 1127 -21.27 41.51 6.08
CA THR A 1127 -22.30 42.55 6.04
C THR A 1127 -23.24 42.29 4.88
N VAL A 1128 -24.53 42.12 5.16
CA VAL A 1128 -25.57 41.99 4.12
C VAL A 1128 -25.74 43.35 3.42
N PRO A 1129 -25.57 43.47 2.09
CA PRO A 1129 -25.76 44.74 1.40
C PRO A 1129 -27.23 45.16 1.41
N LEU A 1130 -27.50 46.47 1.53
CA LEU A 1130 -28.84 47.03 1.42
C LEU A 1130 -29.30 47.05 -0.03
N GLU A 1131 -30.25 46.18 -0.38
CA GLU A 1131 -30.74 46.04 -1.75
C GLU A 1131 -32.27 45.93 -1.79
N ASN A 1132 -32.86 46.30 -2.92
CA ASN A 1132 -34.28 46.15 -3.18
C ASN A 1132 -34.55 44.77 -3.78
N LEU A 1133 -35.31 43.95 -3.07
CA LEU A 1133 -35.71 42.60 -3.51
C LEU A 1133 -36.96 42.65 -4.38
N ASP A 1134 -37.96 43.45 -3.99
CA ASP A 1134 -39.17 43.69 -4.77
C ASP A 1134 -39.41 45.19 -4.95
N VAL A 1135 -39.64 45.61 -6.20
CA VAL A 1135 -39.80 47.04 -6.52
C VAL A 1135 -41.03 47.66 -5.83
N PRO A 1136 -40.94 48.94 -5.41
CA PRO A 1136 -42.08 49.64 -4.81
C PRO A 1136 -43.33 49.65 -5.69
N THR A 1137 -44.52 49.72 -5.09
CA THR A 1137 -45.79 49.81 -5.83
C THR A 1137 -46.68 50.96 -5.37
N VAL A 1138 -47.56 51.42 -6.26
CA VAL A 1138 -48.58 52.45 -5.97
C VAL A 1138 -49.93 51.79 -5.74
N VAL A 1139 -50.41 51.84 -4.51
CA VAL A 1139 -51.69 51.27 -4.07
C VAL A 1139 -52.77 52.36 -4.01
N GLY A 1140 -53.93 52.08 -4.63
CA GLY A 1140 -55.10 52.97 -4.65
C GLY A 1140 -55.52 53.37 -6.07
N GLU A 1141 -56.71 53.96 -6.20
CA GLU A 1141 -57.23 54.37 -7.51
C GLU A 1141 -56.69 55.76 -7.89
N PRO A 1142 -55.97 55.93 -9.02
CA PRO A 1142 -55.38 57.20 -9.42
C PRO A 1142 -56.43 58.13 -10.04
N THR A 1143 -57.40 58.58 -9.23
CA THR A 1143 -58.41 59.57 -9.63
C THR A 1143 -58.29 60.84 -8.80
N LYS A 1144 -58.66 61.99 -9.38
CA LYS A 1144 -58.54 63.29 -8.71
C LYS A 1144 -59.22 63.29 -7.33
N GLY A 1145 -58.49 63.67 -6.29
CA GLY A 1145 -58.94 63.71 -4.91
C GLY A 1145 -58.80 62.38 -4.16
N ALA A 1146 -58.47 61.28 -4.83
CA ALA A 1146 -58.15 60.02 -4.18
C ALA A 1146 -56.76 60.06 -3.54
N LYS A 1147 -56.59 59.23 -2.50
CA LYS A 1147 -55.32 59.03 -1.80
C LYS A 1147 -54.65 57.77 -2.34
N LEU A 1148 -53.46 57.94 -2.89
CA LEU A 1148 -52.53 56.86 -3.23
C LEU A 1148 -51.61 56.59 -2.04
N THR A 1149 -51.22 55.34 -1.87
CA THR A 1149 -50.25 54.89 -0.87
C THR A 1149 -49.11 54.17 -1.60
N ALA A 1150 -47.87 54.46 -1.22
CA ALA A 1150 -46.68 53.75 -1.65
C ALA A 1150 -46.51 52.53 -0.76
N ASP A 1151 -46.39 51.37 -1.38
CA ASP A 1151 -45.81 50.19 -0.76
C ASP A 1151 -44.29 50.23 -1.05
N PRO A 1152 -43.42 50.22 -0.03
CA PRO A 1152 -41.97 50.29 -0.24
C PRO A 1152 -41.39 49.07 -0.96
N GLY A 1153 -42.14 47.98 -1.10
CA GLY A 1153 -41.62 46.71 -1.62
C GLY A 1153 -40.80 45.95 -0.56
N GLU A 1154 -40.07 44.92 -1.00
CA GLU A 1154 -39.20 44.11 -0.13
C GLU A 1154 -37.74 44.51 -0.31
N TRP A 1155 -36.97 44.45 0.79
CA TRP A 1155 -35.57 44.87 0.87
C TRP A 1155 -34.80 43.88 1.72
N THR A 1156 -33.49 43.75 1.50
CA THR A 1156 -32.62 42.80 2.23
C THR A 1156 -32.57 43.01 3.74
N HIS A 1157 -32.92 44.21 4.22
CA HIS A 1157 -32.94 44.58 5.65
C HIS A 1157 -34.36 44.88 6.13
N ALA A 1158 -34.86 44.06 7.05
CA ALA A 1158 -36.19 44.25 7.64
C ALA A 1158 -36.28 45.49 8.56
N ASP A 1159 -35.16 45.99 9.06
CA ASP A 1159 -35.03 47.20 9.86
C ASP A 1159 -34.75 48.46 9.02
N ALA A 1160 -34.70 48.33 7.69
CA ALA A 1160 -34.54 49.47 6.79
C ALA A 1160 -35.63 50.54 7.03
N THR A 1161 -35.19 51.79 7.06
CA THR A 1161 -36.09 52.95 7.12
C THR A 1161 -36.29 53.53 5.73
N PHE A 1162 -37.51 53.99 5.44
CA PHE A 1162 -37.89 54.41 4.08
C PHE A 1162 -38.29 55.89 4.01
N THR A 1163 -37.76 56.58 3.00
CA THR A 1163 -38.27 57.89 2.57
C THR A 1163 -38.85 57.81 1.16
N TYR A 1164 -39.76 58.72 0.83
CA TYR A 1164 -40.58 58.65 -0.38
C TYR A 1164 -40.54 59.97 -1.16
N GLN A 1165 -40.43 59.88 -2.48
CA GLN A 1165 -40.53 60.99 -3.42
C GLN A 1165 -41.52 60.64 -4.54
N TRP A 1166 -42.70 61.29 -4.53
CA TRP A 1166 -43.67 61.11 -5.61
C TRP A 1166 -43.25 61.85 -6.87
N LEU A 1167 -43.41 61.19 -8.01
CA LEU A 1167 -43.02 61.66 -9.34
C LEU A 1167 -44.27 61.87 -10.21
N ARG A 1168 -44.28 62.92 -11.04
CA ARG A 1168 -45.24 63.12 -12.14
C ARG A 1168 -44.49 63.10 -13.46
N ASP A 1169 -44.88 62.21 -14.36
CA ASP A 1169 -44.16 61.97 -15.63
C ASP A 1169 -42.65 61.78 -15.41
N GLY A 1170 -42.28 61.04 -14.36
CA GLY A 1170 -40.87 60.80 -13.98
C GLY A 1170 -40.15 61.98 -13.31
N LYS A 1171 -40.83 63.11 -13.01
CA LYS A 1171 -40.22 64.27 -12.35
C LYS A 1171 -40.69 64.45 -10.91
N PRO A 1172 -39.80 64.78 -9.96
CA PRO A 1172 -40.18 65.05 -8.56
C PRO A 1172 -41.29 66.08 -8.43
N ILE A 1173 -42.33 65.77 -7.67
CA ILE A 1173 -43.42 66.69 -7.36
C ILE A 1173 -43.00 67.55 -6.15
N PRO A 1174 -42.87 68.88 -6.28
CA PRO A 1174 -42.47 69.74 -5.17
C PRO A 1174 -43.43 69.64 -3.99
N GLY A 1175 -42.86 69.47 -2.78
CA GLY A 1175 -43.60 69.32 -1.53
C GLY A 1175 -44.33 67.97 -1.37
N ALA A 1176 -44.00 66.98 -2.19
CA ALA A 1176 -44.45 65.58 -2.06
C ALA A 1176 -43.29 64.63 -1.69
N ALA A 1177 -42.25 65.18 -1.07
CA ALA A 1177 -41.09 64.47 -0.54
C ALA A 1177 -41.10 64.57 0.98
N ALA A 1178 -40.74 63.48 1.65
CA ALA A 1178 -39.84 63.44 2.83
C ALA A 1178 -40.26 62.43 3.91
N GLU A 1179 -41.54 62.16 4.19
CA GLU A 1179 -41.92 61.20 5.26
C GLU A 1179 -43.26 60.50 5.03
N ARG A 1180 -43.93 60.78 3.89
CA ARG A 1180 -45.29 60.32 3.66
C ARG A 1180 -45.32 59.33 2.53
N ALA A 1181 -45.56 58.07 2.87
CA ALA A 1181 -45.92 57.01 1.94
C ALA A 1181 -47.25 57.29 1.20
N THR A 1182 -47.82 58.51 1.22
CA THR A 1182 -49.14 58.76 0.64
C THR A 1182 -49.19 60.07 -0.14
N TYR A 1183 -49.93 60.06 -1.25
CA TYR A 1183 -50.12 61.20 -2.13
C TYR A 1183 -51.59 61.38 -2.49
N THR A 1184 -52.14 62.57 -2.28
CA THR A 1184 -53.48 62.90 -2.75
C THR A 1184 -53.39 63.46 -4.16
N VAL A 1185 -54.05 62.79 -5.12
CA VAL A 1185 -54.09 63.19 -6.53
C VAL A 1185 -54.68 64.59 -6.65
N ARG A 1186 -53.85 65.54 -7.07
CA ARG A 1186 -54.12 66.96 -7.22
C ARG A 1186 -54.85 67.24 -8.53
N GLY A 1187 -55.43 68.43 -8.66
CA GLY A 1187 -56.17 68.83 -9.86
C GLY A 1187 -55.33 68.95 -11.15
N ILE A 1188 -54.00 68.91 -11.04
CA ILE A 1188 -53.05 68.98 -12.16
C ILE A 1188 -52.58 67.60 -12.62
N ASP A 1189 -52.87 66.53 -11.89
CA ASP A 1189 -52.44 65.17 -12.24
C ASP A 1189 -53.27 64.47 -13.35
N PRO A 1190 -54.58 64.75 -13.55
CA PRO A 1190 -55.35 64.09 -14.61
C PRO A 1190 -54.71 64.26 -16.00
N GLY A 1191 -54.46 63.14 -16.69
CA GLY A 1191 -53.75 63.11 -17.97
C GLY A 1191 -52.23 62.86 -17.86
N HIS A 1192 -51.69 62.80 -16.64
CA HIS A 1192 -50.28 62.48 -16.34
C HIS A 1192 -50.14 61.09 -15.71
N THR A 1193 -48.90 60.59 -15.63
CA THR A 1193 -48.57 59.39 -14.85
C THR A 1193 -47.96 59.75 -13.50
N LEU A 1194 -48.21 58.92 -12.49
CA LEU A 1194 -47.64 59.05 -11.15
C LEU A 1194 -46.84 57.78 -10.82
N SER A 1195 -45.63 57.96 -10.31
CA SER A 1195 -44.81 56.89 -9.69
C SER A 1195 -44.25 57.38 -8.36
N VAL A 1196 -43.64 56.48 -7.59
CA VAL A 1196 -42.97 56.83 -6.34
C VAL A 1196 -41.55 56.24 -6.35
N GLU A 1197 -40.59 57.08 -6.02
CA GLU A 1197 -39.22 56.67 -5.69
C GLU A 1197 -39.14 56.47 -4.17
N VAL A 1198 -38.61 55.32 -3.75
CA VAL A 1198 -38.44 54.92 -2.36
C VAL A 1198 -36.95 54.80 -2.10
N THR A 1199 -36.46 55.49 -1.08
CA THR A 1199 -35.08 55.41 -0.60
C THR A 1199 -35.07 54.64 0.71
N ALA A 1200 -34.41 53.48 0.74
CA ALA A 1200 -34.13 52.72 1.95
C ALA A 1200 -32.84 53.21 2.62
N THR A 1201 -32.78 53.15 3.94
CA THR A 1201 -31.59 53.51 4.72
C THR A 1201 -31.46 52.60 5.93
N VAL A 1202 -30.26 52.04 6.09
CA VAL A 1202 -29.80 51.27 7.24
C VAL A 1202 -28.58 51.98 7.80
N ASP A 1203 -28.43 52.04 9.12
CA ASP A 1203 -27.32 52.75 9.75
C ASP A 1203 -25.98 52.13 9.33
N GLY A 1204 -25.02 52.95 8.90
CA GLY A 1204 -23.71 52.49 8.41
C GLY A 1204 -23.65 52.01 6.95
N GLN A 1205 -24.76 52.00 6.20
CA GLN A 1205 -24.77 51.70 4.77
C GLN A 1205 -25.22 52.90 3.91
N GLU A 1206 -24.79 52.92 2.64
CA GLU A 1206 -25.24 53.94 1.69
C GLU A 1206 -26.74 53.74 1.36
N PRO A 1207 -27.55 54.81 1.30
CA PRO A 1207 -28.97 54.69 0.96
C PRO A 1207 -29.19 54.18 -0.46
N VAL A 1208 -30.13 53.24 -0.62
CA VAL A 1208 -30.48 52.65 -1.92
C VAL A 1208 -31.87 53.08 -2.35
N THR A 1209 -32.03 53.39 -3.63
CA THR A 1209 -33.29 53.90 -4.21
C THR A 1209 -33.90 52.94 -5.21
N ALA A 1210 -35.21 52.70 -5.11
CA ALA A 1210 -35.99 51.96 -6.10
C ALA A 1210 -37.24 52.76 -6.51
N THR A 1211 -37.66 52.65 -7.77
CA THR A 1211 -38.81 53.40 -8.31
C THR A 1211 -39.93 52.48 -8.76
N SER A 1212 -41.17 52.80 -8.38
CA SER A 1212 -42.36 52.05 -8.78
C SER A 1212 -42.67 52.17 -10.27
N ALA A 1213 -43.41 51.18 -10.79
CA ALA A 1213 -44.14 51.35 -12.05
C ALA A 1213 -45.09 52.56 -11.97
N ALA A 1214 -45.30 53.25 -13.09
CA ALA A 1214 -46.13 54.45 -13.14
C ALA A 1214 -47.61 54.13 -13.37
N VAL A 1215 -48.51 54.76 -12.62
CA VAL A 1215 -49.97 54.64 -12.74
C VAL A 1215 -50.57 55.85 -13.45
N SER A 1216 -51.50 55.64 -14.37
CA SER A 1216 -52.13 56.71 -15.15
C SER A 1216 -53.31 57.35 -14.42
N VAL A 1217 -53.34 58.68 -14.31
CA VAL A 1217 -54.46 59.40 -13.70
C VAL A 1217 -55.52 59.73 -14.74
N ALA A 1218 -56.72 59.15 -14.59
CA ALA A 1218 -57.79 59.32 -15.57
C ALA A 1218 -58.20 60.80 -15.74
N PRO A 1219 -58.35 61.32 -16.98
CA PRO A 1219 -58.83 62.68 -17.21
C PRO A 1219 -60.25 62.84 -16.67
N THR A 1220 -60.49 63.90 -15.90
CA THR A 1220 -61.82 64.17 -15.35
C THR A 1220 -62.81 64.39 -16.50
N ARG A 1221 -63.73 63.44 -16.74
CA ARG A 1221 -64.78 63.61 -17.76
C ARG A 1221 -65.70 64.75 -17.34
N LEU A 1222 -65.63 65.86 -18.07
CA LEU A 1222 -66.47 67.05 -17.88
C LEU A 1222 -67.93 66.84 -18.34
N SER A 1223 -68.49 65.63 -18.22
CA SER A 1223 -69.82 65.29 -18.75
C SER A 1223 -70.94 65.33 -17.71
N GLN A 1224 -70.66 65.31 -16.40
CA GLN A 1224 -71.74 65.31 -15.39
C GLN A 1224 -72.28 66.70 -15.00
N ALA A 1225 -71.52 67.78 -15.23
CA ALA A 1225 -72.00 69.15 -14.95
C ALA A 1225 -72.83 69.74 -16.11
N ILE A 1226 -72.59 69.29 -17.35
CA ILE A 1226 -73.32 69.74 -18.54
C ILE A 1226 -74.71 69.08 -18.60
N ASP A 1227 -74.83 67.80 -18.21
CA ASP A 1227 -76.12 67.11 -18.18
C ASP A 1227 -77.06 67.64 -17.08
N LEU A 1228 -76.53 68.03 -15.92
CA LEU A 1228 -77.32 68.65 -14.85
C LEU A 1228 -77.73 70.11 -15.18
N LEU A 1229 -76.92 70.85 -15.93
CA LEU A 1229 -77.26 72.20 -16.41
C LEU A 1229 -78.28 72.15 -17.56
N LEU A 1230 -78.18 71.17 -18.46
CA LEU A 1230 -79.13 70.94 -19.54
C LEU A 1230 -80.49 70.41 -19.03
N ASP A 1231 -80.50 69.56 -17.99
CA ASP A 1231 -81.73 69.09 -17.35
C ASP A 1231 -82.38 70.18 -16.47
N TRP A 1232 -81.60 71.10 -15.90
CA TRP A 1232 -82.12 72.30 -15.22
C TRP A 1232 -82.69 73.33 -16.20
N LEU A 1233 -82.03 73.60 -17.33
CA LEU A 1233 -82.51 74.53 -18.37
C LEU A 1233 -83.78 74.01 -19.07
N ARG A 1234 -83.87 72.70 -19.37
CA ARG A 1234 -85.08 72.06 -19.93
C ARG A 1234 -86.28 72.05 -18.97
N ARG A 1235 -86.03 72.18 -17.66
CA ARG A 1235 -87.09 72.29 -16.62
C ARG A 1235 -87.50 73.75 -16.34
N LEU A 1236 -86.70 74.74 -16.73
CA LEU A 1236 -86.98 76.17 -16.52
C LEU A 1236 -87.58 76.89 -17.74
N PHE A 1237 -87.28 76.42 -18.95
CA PHE A 1237 -87.84 76.89 -20.21
C PHE A 1237 -88.09 75.68 -21.09
N GLY A 1238 -89.33 75.43 -21.51
CA GLY A 1238 -89.61 74.38 -22.51
C GLY A 1238 -88.79 74.57 -23.77
#